data_AF-A0A6A0H979-F1
#
_entry.id   AF-A0A6A0H979-F1
#
_cell.length_a   1.000
_cell.length_b   1.000
_cell.length_c   1.000
_cell.angle_alpha   90.00
_cell.angle_beta   90.00
_cell.angle_gamma   90.00
#
_symmetry.space_group_name_H-M   'P 1'
#
loop_
_entity.id
_entity.type
_entity.pdbx_description
1 polymer ?
#
loop_
_entity_poly.entity_id
_entity_poly.type
_entity_poly.pdbx_seq_one_letter_code
_entity_poly.pdbx_strand_id
1 'polypeptide(L)'
;MRSSAASGRWLCLKNLHLVTAWLPVLEKELNALQPHQDFRLWLTAEPHPKFTAILLQSSLKITYEFFYKQNPRQAPAGLKKNLQRTMDSWSPEVLAKGNMVSRAQALFVLAWTHAVLQERRTYIPQGWSKFYEFSYADLKAGADIIDRLYTIAGMLCTYTIAGMLCTYIIAGMLCTYTIAGMLCTYTIAGMLCPYSIAGMLCPYSIAGMLCPYTIAGMLCTYTIAGMLCTYTIAGMLCTYTIAGMLCTYIIAGMLCTYTIAGMLCTYTIAGILCTYIIAEFTQFTCSPDGAEIKWDFVIGLFENAIYGGRVDNVWDLRVLQSYLTLFFSSEVIGGKKPPARHLAPNLALPTTVNYQDYYGLVGALPEDDEPDHFGLPANIERSRQRMNSSRVIHQLKAELVGKFDKEKWRAQLSPVLNLWKKLNQGSALLQLEAAPPSGSNVSPLTAFVQLEQYQALQVSLATVLIYALYVVHVENYMVQAVHRSLAALSKVIRGTLLLTSEVQKLADSLLKQETPGTWHELWEGPDDPLEYLRSLVRRAQGAVEWAARNDSGALLRDSLDLGDTLHPGTFLNALRQHTAREYSVAMDELVLVSSWSRGGVPDARVLLKWVGLQLEGATFDGSRLMQNTHDSASITAAPSCTVAWVPKDKKPNMYQDDLVAVPVYTSSLRESVVCSLDVPCSKPSHQWIQAGIALLLTN
;
A
#
# COMPACT_ATOMS: atom_id res chain seq x y z
N MET A 1 33.76 3.84 24.63
CA MET A 1 33.34 4.92 25.55
C MET A 1 34.52 5.63 26.21
N ARG A 2 35.21 5.06 27.21
CA ARG A 2 36.29 5.74 27.96
C ARG A 2 37.33 6.47 27.08
N SER A 3 37.86 5.82 26.04
CA SER A 3 38.78 6.45 25.07
C SER A 3 38.17 7.66 24.34
N SER A 4 36.92 7.55 23.87
CA SER A 4 36.19 8.63 23.21
C SER A 4 35.97 9.83 24.15
N ALA A 5 35.63 9.55 25.42
CA ALA A 5 35.43 10.57 26.44
C ALA A 5 36.72 11.32 26.79
N ALA A 6 37.85 10.63 26.92
CA ALA A 6 39.16 11.25 27.14
C ALA A 6 39.66 12.06 25.92
N SER A 7 39.29 11.68 24.71
CA SER A 7 39.71 12.33 23.45
C SER A 7 38.71 13.34 22.87
N GLY A 8 37.63 13.66 23.58
CA GLY A 8 36.58 14.59 23.09
C GLY A 8 35.77 14.09 21.89
N ARG A 9 35.93 12.84 21.46
CA ARG A 9 35.28 12.30 20.25
C ARG A 9 33.85 11.88 20.52
N TRP A 10 32.95 12.20 19.61
CA TRP A 10 31.54 11.81 19.72
C TRP A 10 31.37 10.29 19.63
N LEU A 11 30.41 9.77 20.38
CA LEU A 11 30.05 8.35 20.39
C LEU A 11 28.53 8.20 20.21
N CYS A 12 28.11 7.28 19.34
CA CYS A 12 26.70 6.92 19.16
C CYS A 12 26.51 5.44 19.53
N LEU A 13 25.61 5.17 20.48
CA LEU A 13 25.17 3.82 20.82
C LEU A 13 23.73 3.65 20.33
N LYS A 14 23.47 2.57 19.57
CA LYS A 14 22.17 2.33 18.95
C LYS A 14 21.46 1.12 19.55
N ASN A 15 20.13 1.13 19.46
CA ASN A 15 19.22 0.02 19.79
C ASN A 15 19.36 -0.49 21.24
N LEU A 16 19.56 0.42 22.19
CA LEU A 16 19.75 0.10 23.62
C LEU A 16 18.55 -0.63 24.25
N HIS A 17 17.36 -0.51 23.64
CA HIS A 17 16.15 -1.23 24.03
C HIS A 17 16.31 -2.76 23.98
N LEU A 18 17.20 -3.28 23.13
CA LEU A 18 17.50 -4.73 23.02
C LEU A 18 18.36 -5.26 24.17
N VAL A 19 19.11 -4.39 24.86
CA VAL A 19 20.13 -4.76 25.85
C VAL A 19 19.83 -4.19 27.25
N THR A 20 18.57 -4.21 27.66
CA THR A 20 18.11 -3.64 28.94
C THR A 20 18.87 -4.16 30.18
N ALA A 21 19.31 -5.41 30.18
CA ALA A 21 20.13 -5.98 31.27
C ALA A 21 21.53 -5.36 31.40
N TRP A 22 22.05 -4.71 30.35
CA TRP A 22 23.36 -4.05 30.35
C TRP A 22 23.29 -2.58 30.79
N LEU A 23 22.10 -1.95 30.77
CA LEU A 23 21.93 -0.54 31.11
C LEU A 23 22.49 -0.15 32.50
N PRO A 24 22.36 -0.96 33.58
CA PRO A 24 22.96 -0.62 34.88
C PRO A 24 24.50 -0.55 34.84
N VAL A 25 25.15 -1.31 33.94
CA VAL A 25 26.60 -1.24 33.73
C VAL A 25 26.97 0.04 32.99
N LEU A 26 26.21 0.38 31.95
CA LEU A 26 26.34 1.64 31.23
C LEU A 26 26.16 2.86 32.16
N GLU A 27 25.14 2.86 33.02
CA GLU A 27 24.91 3.91 34.03
C GLU A 27 26.09 4.06 34.99
N LYS A 28 26.63 2.95 35.50
CA LYS A 28 27.80 2.95 36.39
C LYS A 28 29.04 3.54 35.70
N GLU A 29 29.26 3.21 34.43
CA GLU A 29 30.35 3.78 33.63
C GLU A 29 30.14 5.29 33.38
N LEU A 30 28.92 5.74 33.08
CA LEU A 30 28.59 7.15 32.88
C LEU A 30 28.83 7.99 34.13
N ASN A 31 28.44 7.49 35.30
CA ASN A 31 28.66 8.17 36.58
C ASN A 31 30.13 8.20 37.01
N ALA A 32 30.97 7.30 36.48
CA ALA A 32 32.41 7.23 36.77
C ALA A 32 33.28 7.99 35.74
N LEU A 33 32.70 8.48 34.66
CA LEU A 33 33.43 9.14 33.58
C LEU A 33 33.77 10.60 33.90
N GLN A 34 35.00 10.99 33.56
CA GLN A 34 35.47 12.38 33.51
C GLN A 34 35.63 12.77 32.03
N PRO A 35 34.59 13.31 31.37
CA PRO A 35 34.61 13.58 29.94
C PRO A 35 35.33 14.89 29.59
N HIS A 36 36.00 14.91 28.43
CA HIS A 36 36.48 16.13 27.79
C HIS A 36 35.29 17.04 27.40
N GLN A 37 35.48 18.36 27.40
CA GLN A 37 34.41 19.35 27.17
C GLN A 37 33.66 19.17 25.84
N ASP A 38 34.35 18.72 24.79
CA ASP A 38 33.77 18.47 23.46
C ASP A 38 33.10 17.08 23.29
N PHE A 39 33.23 16.19 24.29
CA PHE A 39 32.64 14.87 24.23
C PHE A 39 31.11 14.95 24.13
N ARG A 40 30.51 14.20 23.20
CA ARG A 40 29.06 14.02 23.09
C ARG A 40 28.72 12.55 22.98
N LEU A 41 27.71 12.12 23.74
CA LEU A 41 27.18 10.77 23.71
C LEU A 41 25.75 10.80 23.18
N TRP A 42 25.53 10.12 22.07
CA TRP A 42 24.23 9.93 21.46
C TRP A 42 23.74 8.51 21.75
N LEU A 43 22.49 8.39 22.22
CA LEU A 43 21.85 7.13 22.57
C LEU A 43 20.59 6.99 21.72
N THR A 44 20.40 5.86 21.03
CA THR A 44 19.12 5.52 20.39
C THR A 44 18.49 4.30 21.04
N ALA A 45 17.19 4.40 21.32
CA ALA A 45 16.38 3.38 21.95
C ALA A 45 14.93 3.51 21.46
N GLU A 46 14.18 2.42 21.53
CA GLU A 46 12.73 2.42 21.34
C GLU A 46 12.07 2.34 22.72
N PRO A 47 10.78 2.72 22.85
CA PRO A 47 10.06 2.60 24.11
C PRO A 47 10.06 1.15 24.62
N HIS A 48 10.61 0.92 25.81
CA HIS A 48 10.68 -0.42 26.41
C HIS A 48 10.42 -0.36 27.92
N PRO A 49 9.50 -1.17 28.48
CA PRO A 49 9.03 -1.03 29.86
C PRO A 49 10.09 -1.34 30.93
N LYS A 50 11.15 -2.08 30.57
CA LYS A 50 12.31 -2.36 31.46
C LYS A 50 13.49 -1.42 31.24
N PHE A 51 13.31 -0.32 30.49
CA PHE A 51 14.36 0.68 30.33
C PHE A 51 14.57 1.42 31.65
N THR A 52 15.82 1.69 32.03
CA THR A 52 16.15 2.17 33.37
C THR A 52 15.81 3.65 33.56
N ALA A 53 15.08 3.96 34.64
CA ALA A 53 14.65 5.32 34.95
C ALA A 53 15.80 6.28 35.24
N ILE A 54 16.94 5.77 35.76
CA ILE A 54 18.12 6.57 36.10
C ILE A 54 18.75 7.15 34.83
N LEU A 55 19.05 6.31 33.82
CA LEU A 55 19.55 6.76 32.52
C LEU A 55 18.57 7.73 31.82
N LEU A 56 17.25 7.54 31.99
CA LEU A 56 16.23 8.47 31.48
C LEU A 56 16.21 9.81 32.23
N GLN A 57 16.57 9.86 33.51
CA GLN A 57 16.68 11.10 34.27
C GLN A 57 17.97 11.87 33.93
N SER A 58 19.09 11.16 33.71
CA SER A 58 20.39 11.76 33.40
C SER A 58 20.58 12.15 31.93
N SER A 59 19.61 11.89 31.05
CA SER A 59 19.72 12.11 29.60
C SER A 59 18.77 13.19 29.08
N LEU A 60 19.25 14.00 28.13
CA LEU A 60 18.40 14.82 27.28
C LEU A 60 17.60 13.91 26.35
N LYS A 61 16.29 13.84 26.57
CA LYS A 61 15.37 13.02 25.78
C LYS A 61 14.87 13.82 24.59
N ILE A 62 15.35 13.47 23.40
CA ILE A 62 14.84 13.95 22.13
C ILE A 62 14.02 12.81 21.53
N THR A 63 12.70 12.97 21.48
CA THR A 63 11.83 12.01 20.82
C THR A 63 11.99 12.17 19.30
N TYR A 64 12.79 11.30 18.69
CA TYR A 64 12.87 11.23 17.22
C TYR A 64 11.67 10.43 16.70
N GLU A 65 10.49 11.07 16.76
CA GLU A 65 9.20 10.44 16.46
C GLU A 65 9.02 10.29 14.94
N PHE A 66 9.75 9.32 14.36
CA PHE A 66 9.29 8.70 13.12
C PHE A 66 8.08 7.81 13.47
N PHE A 67 6.94 8.47 13.65
CA PHE A 67 5.62 7.90 13.41
C PHE A 67 5.22 6.62 14.21
N TYR A 68 5.70 6.44 15.45
CA TYR A 68 5.19 5.34 16.29
C TYR A 68 3.79 5.64 16.88
N LYS A 69 2.94 4.61 16.83
CA LYS A 69 1.51 4.44 17.18
C LYS A 69 0.76 5.35 18.20
N GLN A 70 1.38 6.25 18.97
CA GLN A 70 0.74 6.89 20.14
C GLN A 70 0.58 8.42 20.12
N ASN A 71 1.27 9.18 19.25
CA ASN A 71 1.08 10.64 19.19
C ASN A 71 1.15 11.22 17.76
N PRO A 72 0.02 11.44 17.06
CA PRO A 72 0.01 12.09 15.74
C PRO A 72 0.24 13.62 15.79
N ARG A 73 0.96 14.14 16.80
CA ARG A 73 1.10 15.59 17.07
C ARG A 73 2.47 16.18 16.68
N GLN A 74 3.45 15.37 16.26
CA GLN A 74 4.85 15.82 16.10
C GLN A 74 5.53 15.47 14.75
N ALA A 75 4.79 14.95 13.76
CA ALA A 75 5.10 15.33 12.38
C ALA A 75 4.92 16.86 12.23
N PRO A 76 5.59 17.55 11.30
CA PRO A 76 5.34 18.96 11.04
C PRO A 76 3.89 19.13 10.60
N ALA A 77 2.99 19.46 11.53
CA ALA A 77 1.56 19.34 11.31
C ALA A 77 1.09 20.28 10.19
N GLY A 78 0.43 19.70 9.19
CA GLY A 78 -0.05 20.38 8.00
C GLY A 78 0.71 19.96 6.74
N LEU A 79 -0.04 19.72 5.67
CA LEU A 79 0.44 19.48 4.31
C LEU A 79 1.50 20.52 3.89
N LYS A 80 1.25 21.78 4.26
CA LYS A 80 2.17 22.90 4.07
C LYS A 80 3.55 22.69 4.69
N LYS A 81 3.63 22.31 5.97
CA LYS A 81 4.92 22.14 6.68
C LYS A 81 5.68 20.92 6.18
N ASN A 82 4.96 19.87 5.80
CA ASN A 82 5.56 18.69 5.18
C ASN A 82 6.19 19.03 3.81
N LEU A 83 5.49 19.82 2.99
CA LEU A 83 6.01 20.35 1.72
C LEU A 83 7.18 21.33 1.92
N GLN A 84 7.11 22.26 2.88
CA GLN A 84 8.22 23.18 3.19
C GLN A 84 9.49 22.40 3.52
N ARG A 85 9.43 21.46 4.46
CA ARG A 85 10.56 20.58 4.82
C ARG A 85 11.09 19.79 3.62
N THR A 86 10.21 19.37 2.71
CA THR A 86 10.61 18.66 1.48
C THR A 86 11.36 19.59 0.53
N MET A 87 10.84 20.80 0.30
CA MET A 87 11.49 21.82 -0.52
C MET A 87 12.84 22.25 0.08
N ASP A 88 12.90 22.50 1.39
CA ASP A 88 14.15 22.84 2.11
C ASP A 88 15.22 21.74 2.02
N SER A 89 14.81 20.48 1.81
CA SER A 89 15.74 19.36 1.60
C SER A 89 16.30 19.28 0.16
N TRP A 90 15.71 20.03 -0.77
CA TRP A 90 16.08 20.05 -2.19
C TRP A 90 16.76 21.38 -2.54
N SER A 91 17.98 21.33 -3.08
CA SER A 91 18.62 22.57 -3.55
C SER A 91 17.91 23.12 -4.81
N PRO A 92 17.96 24.44 -5.07
CA PRO A 92 17.43 25.03 -6.30
C PRO A 92 17.98 24.37 -7.58
N GLU A 93 19.23 23.90 -7.52
CA GLU A 93 19.89 23.17 -8.61
C GLU A 93 19.20 21.83 -8.94
N VAL A 94 18.65 21.13 -7.94
CA VAL A 94 17.94 19.86 -8.15
C VAL A 94 16.66 20.05 -8.97
N LEU A 95 15.92 21.14 -8.74
CA LEU A 95 14.75 21.50 -9.55
C LEU A 95 15.16 22.01 -10.93
N ALA A 96 16.14 22.92 -11.00
CA ALA A 96 16.58 23.55 -12.24
C ALA A 96 17.38 22.62 -13.18
N LYS A 97 17.82 21.44 -12.71
CA LYS A 97 18.58 20.45 -13.50
C LYS A 97 17.88 20.12 -14.83
N GLY A 98 18.61 20.33 -15.92
CA GLY A 98 18.14 20.13 -17.30
C GLY A 98 17.22 21.23 -17.86
N ASN A 99 16.83 22.23 -17.05
CA ASN A 99 15.88 23.30 -17.41
C ASN A 99 14.53 22.77 -17.94
N MET A 100 14.12 21.56 -17.52
CA MET A 100 12.89 20.91 -17.99
C MET A 100 11.73 21.21 -17.03
N VAL A 101 10.78 22.05 -17.46
CA VAL A 101 9.60 22.42 -16.65
C VAL A 101 8.79 21.20 -16.23
N SER A 102 8.56 20.24 -17.13
CA SER A 102 7.81 19.02 -16.82
C SER A 102 8.52 18.13 -15.78
N ARG A 103 9.87 18.11 -15.74
CA ARG A 103 10.64 17.42 -14.70
C ARG A 103 10.47 18.10 -13.33
N ALA A 104 10.57 19.43 -13.28
CA ALA A 104 10.36 20.19 -12.04
C ALA A 104 8.92 20.02 -11.50
N GLN A 105 7.93 20.03 -12.40
CA GLN A 105 6.54 19.71 -12.08
C GLN A 105 6.40 18.27 -11.56
N ALA A 106 6.96 17.26 -12.22
CA ALA A 106 6.90 15.87 -11.78
C ALA A 106 7.52 15.65 -10.39
N LEU A 107 8.64 16.32 -10.08
CA LEU A 107 9.25 16.30 -8.75
C LEU A 107 8.33 16.95 -7.70
N PHE A 108 7.73 18.10 -8.00
CA PHE A 108 6.76 18.73 -7.08
C PHE A 108 5.50 17.86 -6.88
N VAL A 109 4.99 17.24 -7.94
CA VAL A 109 3.86 16.28 -7.86
C VAL A 109 4.22 15.08 -6.99
N LEU A 110 5.46 14.59 -7.05
CA LEU A 110 5.94 13.55 -6.13
C LEU A 110 6.01 14.04 -4.67
N ALA A 111 6.49 15.26 -4.42
CA ALA A 111 6.49 15.85 -3.07
C ALA A 111 5.06 16.01 -2.52
N TRP A 112 4.13 16.50 -3.35
CA TRP A 112 2.70 16.59 -3.05
C TRP A 112 2.10 15.23 -2.71
N THR A 113 2.32 14.23 -3.58
CA THR A 113 1.86 12.85 -3.36
C THR A 113 2.41 12.31 -2.03
N HIS A 114 3.71 12.48 -1.76
CA HIS A 114 4.34 12.00 -0.53
C HIS A 114 3.73 12.64 0.73
N ALA A 115 3.50 13.95 0.70
CA ALA A 115 2.89 14.68 1.81
C ALA A 115 1.42 14.26 2.02
N VAL A 116 0.62 14.14 0.95
CA VAL A 116 -0.77 13.64 1.01
C VAL A 116 -0.83 12.23 1.61
N LEU A 117 0.02 11.31 1.16
CA LEU A 117 0.08 9.94 1.70
C LEU A 117 0.51 9.90 3.18
N GLN A 118 1.34 10.86 3.64
CA GLN A 118 1.75 11.00 5.04
C GLN A 118 0.66 11.59 5.93
N GLU A 119 0.09 12.75 5.60
CA GLU A 119 -0.89 13.45 6.45
C GLU A 119 -2.25 12.72 6.49
N ARG A 120 -2.62 11.98 5.44
CA ARG A 120 -3.82 11.12 5.41
C ARG A 120 -3.85 10.07 6.52
N ARG A 121 -2.71 9.71 7.12
CA ARG A 121 -2.61 8.82 8.29
C ARG A 121 -3.21 9.40 9.57
N THR A 122 -3.42 10.71 9.64
CA THR A 122 -4.11 11.34 10.78
C THR A 122 -5.59 10.94 10.87
N TYR A 123 -6.14 10.35 9.80
CA TYR A 123 -7.55 9.95 9.68
C TYR A 123 -7.79 8.42 9.68
N ILE A 124 -6.85 7.61 10.18
CA ILE A 124 -7.03 6.15 10.36
C ILE A 124 -8.26 5.89 11.28
N PRO A 125 -9.18 4.95 10.95
CA PRO A 125 -9.08 3.94 9.88
C PRO A 125 -9.70 4.35 8.52
N GLN A 126 -10.25 5.57 8.39
CA GLN A 126 -10.93 6.01 7.17
C GLN A 126 -9.96 6.51 6.07
N GLY A 127 -8.87 7.17 6.46
CA GLY A 127 -7.81 7.58 5.52
C GLY A 127 -7.01 6.38 5.01
N TRP A 128 -6.61 5.50 5.91
CA TRP A 128 -5.94 4.21 5.67
C TRP A 128 -6.46 3.21 6.69
N SER A 129 -6.62 1.93 6.35
CA SER A 129 -7.06 0.93 7.34
C SER A 129 -6.09 0.80 8.51
N LYS A 130 -4.80 1.03 8.27
CA LYS A 130 -3.75 1.01 9.30
C LYS A 130 -2.61 1.98 9.02
N PHE A 131 -1.64 1.96 9.92
CA PHE A 131 -0.46 2.82 9.83
C PHE A 131 0.58 2.27 8.85
N TYR A 132 0.83 2.99 7.75
CA TYR A 132 1.86 2.68 6.75
C TYR A 132 3.03 3.66 6.81
N GLU A 133 4.26 3.15 6.95
CA GLU A 133 5.46 3.96 7.13
C GLU A 133 6.09 4.40 5.79
N PHE A 134 5.45 5.28 5.02
CA PHE A 134 6.14 6.00 3.93
C PHE A 134 7.17 6.98 4.51
N SER A 135 8.42 6.82 4.08
CA SER A 135 9.65 7.39 4.61
C SER A 135 10.34 8.31 3.60
N TYR A 136 11.28 9.15 4.07
CA TYR A 136 12.07 10.01 3.18
C TYR A 136 12.92 9.22 2.15
N ALA A 137 13.26 7.96 2.45
CA ALA A 137 13.95 7.09 1.50
C ALA A 137 13.06 6.76 0.28
N ASP A 138 11.76 6.59 0.49
CA ASP A 138 10.79 6.31 -0.59
C ASP A 138 10.61 7.54 -1.49
N LEU A 139 10.54 8.74 -0.89
CA LEU A 139 10.54 10.02 -1.62
C LEU A 139 11.81 10.18 -2.48
N LYS A 140 12.98 9.92 -1.88
CA LYS A 140 14.26 10.02 -2.60
C LYS A 140 14.34 9.01 -3.75
N ALA A 141 13.95 7.76 -3.53
CA ALA A 141 13.94 6.73 -4.57
C ALA A 141 12.97 7.12 -5.72
N GLY A 142 11.80 7.69 -5.40
CA GLY A 142 10.89 8.24 -6.39
C GLY A 142 11.50 9.40 -7.20
N ALA A 143 12.25 10.28 -6.55
CA ALA A 143 12.93 11.39 -7.23
C ALA A 143 14.07 10.89 -8.14
N ASP A 144 14.84 9.90 -7.70
CA ASP A 144 15.89 9.24 -8.49
C ASP A 144 15.29 8.51 -9.72
N ILE A 145 14.10 7.93 -9.59
CA ILE A 145 13.34 7.33 -10.71
C ILE A 145 12.94 8.41 -11.73
N ILE A 146 12.33 9.51 -11.27
CA ILE A 146 11.93 10.63 -12.15
C ILE A 146 13.16 11.20 -12.86
N ASP A 147 14.25 11.43 -12.15
CA ASP A 147 15.49 11.96 -12.74
C ASP A 147 16.07 11.02 -13.80
N ARG A 148 16.03 9.70 -13.60
CA ARG A 148 16.42 8.70 -14.62
C ARG A 148 15.52 8.73 -15.84
N LEU A 149 14.20 8.81 -15.67
CA LEU A 149 13.24 8.86 -16.79
C LEU A 149 13.49 10.07 -17.69
N TYR A 150 13.64 11.26 -17.09
CA TYR A 150 13.95 12.49 -17.84
C TYR A 150 15.38 12.50 -18.41
N THR A 151 16.36 11.87 -17.75
CA THR A 151 17.73 11.75 -18.29
C THR A 151 17.80 10.81 -19.49
N ILE A 152 17.09 9.68 -19.44
CA ILE A 152 17.02 8.71 -20.55
C ILE A 152 16.27 9.32 -21.74
N ALA A 153 15.16 10.03 -21.50
CA ALA A 153 14.47 10.79 -22.55
C ALA A 153 15.36 11.91 -23.14
N GLY A 154 16.15 12.59 -22.31
CA GLY A 154 17.07 13.66 -22.73
C GLY A 154 18.23 13.20 -23.63
N MET A 155 18.65 11.93 -23.55
CA MET A 155 19.66 11.37 -24.47
C MET A 155 19.14 11.12 -25.90
N LEU A 156 17.83 11.32 -26.14
CA LEU A 156 17.19 11.16 -27.46
C LEU A 156 16.76 12.51 -28.10
N CYS A 157 17.26 13.65 -27.60
CA CYS A 157 17.06 14.94 -28.27
C CYS A 157 17.81 15.04 -29.61
N THR A 158 17.07 14.81 -30.70
CA THR A 158 17.49 15.17 -32.06
C THR A 158 17.55 16.70 -32.21
N TYR A 159 18.69 17.22 -32.64
CA TYR A 159 18.79 18.63 -33.05
C TYR A 159 18.11 18.83 -34.41
N THR A 160 16.91 19.40 -34.42
CA THR A 160 16.25 19.91 -35.63
C THR A 160 16.65 21.36 -35.90
N ILE A 161 17.71 21.55 -36.69
CA ILE A 161 18.08 22.88 -37.20
C ILE A 161 17.27 23.15 -38.48
N ALA A 162 16.28 24.03 -38.38
CA ALA A 162 15.56 24.59 -39.52
C ALA A 162 16.18 25.93 -39.92
N GLY A 163 16.71 26.02 -41.14
CA GLY A 163 17.27 27.26 -41.71
C GLY A 163 18.58 27.03 -42.48
N MET A 164 18.73 27.68 -43.62
CA MET A 164 19.95 27.60 -44.42
C MET A 164 21.06 28.49 -43.86
N LEU A 165 22.27 27.94 -43.76
CA LEU A 165 23.54 28.60 -43.41
C LEU A 165 23.65 29.14 -41.97
N CYS A 166 24.27 28.34 -41.10
CA CYS A 166 25.24 28.83 -40.11
C CYS A 166 26.37 27.80 -39.94
N THR A 167 27.61 28.26 -39.97
CA THR A 167 28.82 27.51 -39.63
C THR A 167 29.01 27.47 -38.11
N TYR A 168 29.84 26.55 -37.57
CA TYR A 168 30.90 26.83 -36.56
C TYR A 168 31.69 25.58 -36.17
N ILE A 169 32.84 25.79 -35.51
CA ILE A 169 33.89 24.82 -35.18
C ILE A 169 33.87 24.54 -33.68
N ILE A 170 33.91 23.28 -33.23
CA ILE A 170 34.22 22.89 -31.84
C ILE A 170 35.11 21.64 -31.82
N ALA A 171 36.11 21.62 -30.93
CA ALA A 171 37.00 20.50 -30.68
C ALA A 171 36.63 19.77 -29.37
N GLY A 172 36.65 18.43 -29.38
CA GLY A 172 36.38 17.58 -28.22
C GLY A 172 36.21 16.11 -28.64
N MET A 173 36.61 15.15 -27.80
CA MET A 173 36.68 13.73 -28.20
C MET A 173 35.37 12.96 -27.97
N LEU A 174 35.08 12.05 -28.90
CA LEU A 174 33.98 11.06 -28.93
C LEU A 174 32.54 11.62 -28.98
N CYS A 175 32.13 12.01 -30.20
CA CYS A 175 30.75 11.91 -30.67
C CYS A 175 30.72 11.08 -31.97
N THR A 176 29.83 10.10 -32.07
CA THR A 176 29.55 9.35 -33.29
C THR A 176 28.09 9.54 -33.69
N TYR A 177 27.84 10.08 -34.89
CA TYR A 177 26.50 10.18 -35.46
C TYR A 177 26.48 9.72 -36.92
N THR A 178 25.46 8.94 -37.28
CA THR A 178 25.17 8.51 -38.64
C THR A 178 24.16 9.45 -39.29
N ILE A 179 24.50 10.04 -40.44
CA ILE A 179 23.58 10.87 -41.24
C ILE A 179 23.06 10.02 -42.41
N ALA A 180 21.75 10.03 -42.63
CA ALA A 180 21.10 9.47 -43.80
C ALA A 180 20.49 10.61 -44.65
N GLY A 181 20.98 10.79 -45.87
CA GLY A 181 20.54 11.83 -46.79
C GLY A 181 21.38 11.84 -48.07
N MET A 182 20.77 12.06 -49.23
CA MET A 182 21.44 11.90 -50.53
C MET A 182 22.25 13.12 -50.95
N LEU A 183 23.45 12.86 -51.49
CA LEU A 183 24.45 13.80 -52.03
C LEU A 183 24.90 14.96 -51.11
N CYS A 184 26.11 14.82 -50.56
CA CYS A 184 27.16 15.81 -50.81
C CYS A 184 28.56 15.22 -50.62
N THR A 185 29.56 15.90 -51.20
CA THR A 185 30.95 15.47 -51.33
C THR A 185 31.79 15.79 -50.09
N TYR A 186 32.80 14.95 -49.83
CA TYR A 186 33.82 15.22 -48.81
C TYR A 186 35.07 15.83 -49.44
N THR A 187 35.58 16.90 -48.84
CA THR A 187 37.00 17.26 -48.86
C THR A 187 37.44 17.60 -47.44
N ILE A 188 38.45 16.88 -46.94
CA ILE A 188 39.18 17.22 -45.72
C ILE A 188 40.65 17.20 -46.08
N ALA A 189 41.33 18.33 -45.90
CA ALA A 189 42.78 18.41 -45.84
C ALA A 189 43.17 19.14 -44.56
N GLY A 190 43.87 18.44 -43.66
CA GLY A 190 44.45 19.01 -42.46
C GLY A 190 45.77 19.74 -42.77
N MET A 191 46.10 20.71 -41.91
CA MET A 191 47.21 21.65 -42.09
C MET A 191 48.57 21.01 -42.44
N LEU A 192 49.17 21.53 -43.51
CA LEU A 192 50.57 21.96 -43.53
C LEU A 192 50.69 23.12 -44.53
N CYS A 193 50.83 24.35 -44.03
CA CYS A 193 51.42 25.42 -44.85
C CYS A 193 52.89 25.04 -45.06
N PRO A 194 53.37 25.00 -46.30
CA PRO A 194 53.63 26.23 -47.04
C PRO A 194 52.97 26.31 -48.43
N TYR A 195 53.13 27.45 -49.10
CA TYR A 195 52.44 27.84 -50.33
C TYR A 195 52.89 27.07 -51.60
N SER A 196 51.92 26.81 -52.48
CA SER A 196 51.94 26.73 -53.97
C SER A 196 53.01 25.84 -54.66
N ILE A 197 52.84 25.30 -55.88
CA ILE A 197 52.36 25.87 -57.16
C ILE A 197 51.69 24.75 -58.01
N ALA A 198 50.86 25.13 -58.99
CA ALA A 198 50.10 24.22 -59.86
C ALA A 198 50.93 23.54 -60.98
N GLY A 199 50.49 22.34 -61.42
CA GLY A 199 51.01 21.62 -62.60
C GLY A 199 50.27 20.31 -62.89
N MET A 200 50.25 19.85 -64.16
CA MET A 200 49.52 18.65 -64.62
C MET A 200 50.44 17.47 -65.00
N LEU A 201 50.15 16.29 -64.41
CA LEU A 201 50.37 14.89 -64.90
C LEU A 201 51.76 14.20 -64.96
N CYS A 202 51.76 12.93 -64.48
CA CYS A 202 52.56 11.73 -64.86
C CYS A 202 54.06 11.59 -64.44
N PRO A 203 54.69 10.37 -64.43
CA PRO A 203 54.20 8.97 -64.23
C PRO A 203 55.13 7.95 -63.44
N TYR A 204 54.66 6.71 -63.21
CA TYR A 204 55.37 5.38 -63.00
C TYR A 204 55.87 4.80 -61.62
N SER A 205 55.18 3.74 -61.14
CA SER A 205 55.54 2.28 -61.06
C SER A 205 56.67 1.61 -60.20
N ILE A 206 56.25 0.53 -59.48
CA ILE A 206 56.90 -0.81 -59.23
C ILE A 206 57.73 -1.11 -57.94
N ALA A 207 57.24 -2.14 -57.22
CA ALA A 207 57.82 -3.20 -56.35
C ALA A 207 59.01 -2.98 -55.37
N GLY A 208 58.88 -3.53 -54.15
CA GLY A 208 59.98 -3.76 -53.19
C GLY A 208 59.49 -4.25 -51.82
N MET A 209 60.31 -5.03 -51.10
CA MET A 209 59.98 -5.54 -49.76
C MET A 209 60.18 -4.50 -48.65
N LEU A 210 59.26 -4.50 -47.67
CA LEU A 210 59.29 -3.80 -46.37
C LEU A 210 59.25 -2.24 -46.39
N CYS A 211 58.34 -1.71 -45.56
CA CYS A 211 58.25 -0.30 -45.15
C CYS A 211 57.80 0.73 -46.24
N PRO A 212 57.18 1.86 -45.84
CA PRO A 212 55.82 2.12 -46.34
C PRO A 212 55.61 3.47 -47.03
N TYR A 213 54.93 3.47 -48.19
CA TYR A 213 54.30 4.69 -48.76
C TYR A 213 53.01 4.37 -49.52
N THR A 214 52.07 5.31 -49.46
CA THR A 214 50.77 5.30 -50.18
C THR A 214 50.79 6.26 -51.36
N ILE A 215 50.34 5.81 -52.54
CA ILE A 215 50.08 6.66 -53.72
C ILE A 215 48.76 6.22 -54.36
N ALA A 216 47.95 7.18 -54.84
CA ALA A 216 46.60 6.96 -55.37
C ALA A 216 46.52 7.10 -56.90
N GLY A 217 45.54 6.42 -57.52
CA GLY A 217 45.23 6.48 -58.96
C GLY A 217 43.92 5.76 -59.30
N MET A 218 43.25 6.14 -60.39
CA MET A 218 41.87 5.71 -60.72
C MET A 218 41.79 4.54 -61.74
N LEU A 219 40.73 3.73 -61.61
CA LEU A 219 40.20 2.63 -62.47
C LEU A 219 40.74 1.18 -62.31
N CYS A 220 39.81 0.31 -61.85
CA CYS A 220 39.47 -1.10 -62.14
C CYS A 220 40.42 -2.00 -62.98
N THR A 221 40.54 -3.32 -62.75
CA THR A 221 39.44 -4.34 -62.81
C THR A 221 39.71 -5.67 -62.02
N TYR A 222 38.64 -6.23 -61.41
CA TYR A 222 38.03 -7.59 -61.45
C TYR A 222 38.86 -8.91 -61.70
N THR A 223 38.54 -10.14 -61.23
CA THR A 223 37.46 -10.75 -60.37
C THR A 223 37.66 -12.26 -60.05
N ILE A 224 37.30 -12.72 -58.83
CA ILE A 224 36.63 -14.00 -58.43
C ILE A 224 37.41 -15.36 -58.55
N ALA A 225 37.25 -16.40 -57.70
CA ALA A 225 36.92 -16.57 -56.25
C ALA A 225 37.06 -18.06 -55.79
N GLY A 226 37.25 -18.32 -54.47
CA GLY A 226 37.08 -19.64 -53.80
C GLY A 226 38.30 -20.60 -53.79
N MET A 227 38.45 -21.59 -52.88
CA MET A 227 37.86 -21.84 -51.54
C MET A 227 38.86 -22.67 -50.68
N LEU A 228 39.30 -22.13 -49.53
CA LEU A 228 40.27 -22.71 -48.54
C LEU A 228 41.68 -23.02 -49.11
N CYS A 229 42.84 -22.75 -48.49
CA CYS A 229 43.31 -22.06 -47.27
C CYS A 229 44.87 -21.90 -47.42
N THR A 230 45.67 -21.08 -46.73
CA THR A 230 45.51 -20.09 -45.63
C THR A 230 46.75 -19.18 -45.57
N TYR A 231 46.60 -17.87 -45.30
CA TYR A 231 47.64 -16.89 -44.90
C TYR A 231 48.78 -16.58 -45.93
N THR A 232 49.37 -15.39 -46.07
CA THR A 232 49.21 -14.04 -45.45
C THR A 232 49.91 -12.96 -46.30
N ILE A 233 49.34 -11.74 -46.41
CA ILE A 233 50.04 -10.43 -46.65
C ILE A 233 50.71 -10.26 -48.05
N ALA A 234 50.74 -9.10 -48.75
CA ALA A 234 50.37 -7.71 -48.47
C ALA A 234 49.64 -7.05 -49.66
N GLY A 235 48.88 -5.97 -49.41
CA GLY A 235 48.34 -5.08 -50.44
C GLY A 235 46.89 -4.68 -50.15
N MET A 236 46.65 -3.42 -49.78
CA MET A 236 45.30 -2.96 -49.40
C MET A 236 44.44 -2.53 -50.60
N LEU A 237 44.19 -3.46 -51.52
CA LEU A 237 42.87 -3.64 -52.14
C LEU A 237 42.81 -4.96 -52.92
N CYS A 238 42.08 -5.97 -52.41
CA CYS A 238 40.97 -6.61 -53.14
C CYS A 238 40.24 -7.65 -52.28
N THR A 239 38.95 -7.80 -52.61
CA THR A 239 37.84 -8.52 -51.96
C THR A 239 38.00 -10.04 -51.82
N TYR A 240 37.19 -10.70 -50.97
CA TYR A 240 36.17 -11.71 -51.38
C TYR A 240 35.17 -12.04 -50.25
N THR A 241 33.99 -12.56 -50.64
CA THR A 241 32.83 -12.91 -49.79
C THR A 241 32.33 -14.32 -50.11
N ILE A 242 32.12 -15.20 -49.13
CA ILE A 242 31.39 -16.49 -49.28
C ILE A 242 30.59 -16.79 -48.00
N ALA A 243 29.40 -17.38 -48.13
CA ALA A 243 28.50 -17.76 -47.04
C ALA A 243 28.32 -19.29 -46.93
N GLY A 244 28.07 -19.80 -45.72
CA GLY A 244 27.82 -21.22 -45.43
C GLY A 244 27.49 -21.46 -43.95
N MET A 245 26.77 -22.54 -43.62
CA MET A 245 26.22 -22.79 -42.28
C MET A 245 27.04 -23.81 -41.44
N LEU A 246 27.28 -23.42 -40.18
CA LEU A 246 27.88 -24.13 -39.03
C LEU A 246 29.42 -24.31 -38.90
N CYS A 247 29.87 -23.92 -37.69
CA CYS A 247 31.04 -24.33 -36.90
C CYS A 247 32.41 -23.60 -37.01
N THR A 248 32.77 -23.01 -35.85
CA THR A 248 34.10 -22.79 -35.23
C THR A 248 35.03 -21.69 -35.76
N TYR A 249 35.36 -20.76 -34.86
CA TYR A 249 36.17 -19.56 -35.04
C TYR A 249 37.67 -19.79 -34.83
N ILE A 250 38.54 -19.05 -35.55
CA ILE A 250 39.65 -18.22 -34.98
C ILE A 250 40.00 -17.09 -35.97
N ILE A 251 39.74 -15.81 -35.66
CA ILE A 251 40.46 -14.66 -36.23
C ILE A 251 40.60 -13.55 -35.16
N ALA A 252 41.81 -13.02 -34.99
CA ALA A 252 42.09 -11.88 -34.13
C ALA A 252 42.16 -10.57 -34.94
N GLY A 253 41.53 -9.50 -34.45
CA GLY A 253 41.55 -8.16 -35.06
C GLY A 253 40.85 -7.14 -34.14
N MET A 254 41.34 -5.89 -34.11
CA MET A 254 40.97 -4.92 -33.05
C MET A 254 39.67 -4.11 -33.28
N LEU A 255 38.86 -4.40 -34.30
CA LEU A 255 37.52 -3.82 -34.44
C LEU A 255 36.61 -4.69 -35.30
N CYS A 256 35.57 -5.25 -34.68
CA CYS A 256 34.47 -5.92 -35.37
C CYS A 256 33.14 -5.50 -34.72
N THR A 257 32.20 -5.04 -35.54
CA THR A 257 30.79 -4.86 -35.16
C THR A 257 29.99 -6.05 -35.68
N TYR A 258 29.22 -6.71 -34.81
CA TYR A 258 28.31 -7.79 -35.20
C TYR A 258 26.89 -7.53 -34.71
N THR A 259 25.91 -7.88 -35.53
CA THR A 259 24.50 -8.07 -35.15
C THR A 259 24.11 -9.50 -35.52
N ILE A 260 23.69 -10.29 -34.55
CA ILE A 260 23.17 -11.66 -34.76
C ILE A 260 21.95 -11.86 -33.84
N ALA A 261 20.88 -12.41 -34.40
CA ALA A 261 19.71 -12.87 -33.66
C ALA A 261 19.70 -14.42 -33.67
N GLY A 262 19.51 -15.04 -32.50
CA GLY A 262 19.43 -16.50 -32.37
C GLY A 262 19.48 -16.95 -30.90
N MET A 263 18.76 -18.02 -30.56
CA MET A 263 18.64 -18.56 -29.20
C MET A 263 19.57 -19.76 -28.97
N LEU A 264 20.17 -19.84 -27.76
CA LEU A 264 21.09 -20.87 -27.24
C LEU A 264 22.48 -21.04 -27.91
N CYS A 265 23.55 -20.66 -27.19
CA CYS A 265 24.72 -21.52 -26.88
C CYS A 265 25.69 -20.84 -25.88
N THR A 266 26.47 -21.63 -25.14
CA THR A 266 27.29 -21.21 -23.99
C THR A 266 28.81 -21.26 -24.25
N TYR A 267 29.58 -20.18 -24.01
CA TYR A 267 31.06 -20.23 -23.94
C TYR A 267 31.67 -19.22 -22.95
N THR A 268 32.90 -19.52 -22.51
CA THR A 268 33.67 -18.83 -21.44
C THR A 268 34.51 -17.65 -21.94
N ILE A 269 34.76 -16.66 -21.05
CA ILE A 269 35.46 -15.40 -21.38
C ILE A 269 36.75 -15.26 -20.57
N ALA A 270 37.80 -14.72 -21.19
CA ALA A 270 38.96 -14.11 -20.52
C ALA A 270 39.36 -12.81 -21.23
N GLY A 271 39.13 -11.65 -20.61
CA GLY A 271 39.40 -10.33 -21.18
C GLY A 271 38.97 -9.20 -20.22
N ILE A 272 39.65 -8.05 -20.26
CA ILE A 272 39.66 -7.06 -19.15
C ILE A 272 38.52 -6.02 -19.19
N LEU A 273 37.69 -5.97 -20.24
CA LEU A 273 36.44 -5.20 -20.23
C LEU A 273 35.26 -6.04 -20.73
N CYS A 274 34.31 -6.33 -19.84
CA CYS A 274 33.00 -6.88 -20.18
C CYS A 274 31.90 -5.86 -19.83
N THR A 275 31.11 -5.47 -20.82
CA THR A 275 29.79 -4.86 -20.62
C THR A 275 28.73 -5.84 -21.10
N TYR A 276 28.01 -6.46 -20.17
CA TYR A 276 26.87 -7.32 -20.48
C TYR A 276 25.60 -6.49 -20.68
N ILE A 277 24.79 -6.86 -21.67
CA ILE A 277 23.35 -6.60 -21.67
C ILE A 277 22.67 -7.97 -21.66
N ILE A 278 22.01 -8.31 -20.54
CA ILE A 278 21.10 -9.45 -20.48
C ILE A 278 19.76 -8.96 -21.01
N ALA A 279 19.34 -9.46 -22.17
CA ALA A 279 18.09 -9.11 -22.82
C ALA A 279 17.07 -10.26 -22.73
N GLU A 280 16.60 -10.54 -21.51
CA GLU A 280 15.33 -11.24 -21.29
C GLU A 280 14.51 -10.46 -20.26
N PHE A 281 13.75 -9.47 -20.73
CA PHE A 281 12.30 -9.34 -20.48
C PHE A 281 11.75 -8.12 -21.26
N THR A 282 10.68 -8.36 -22.03
CA THR A 282 9.78 -7.37 -22.69
C THR A 282 10.36 -6.38 -23.72
N GLN A 283 9.68 -6.31 -24.86
CA GLN A 283 9.94 -5.37 -25.95
C GLN A 283 9.64 -3.92 -25.52
N PHE A 284 10.65 -3.05 -25.55
CA PHE A 284 10.42 -1.59 -25.54
C PHE A 284 10.33 -1.06 -26.97
N THR A 285 9.11 -0.98 -27.50
CA THR A 285 8.81 -0.15 -28.67
C THR A 285 8.61 1.31 -28.22
N CYS A 286 9.64 2.13 -28.41
CA CYS A 286 9.48 3.58 -28.45
C CYS A 286 9.04 3.97 -29.87
N SER A 287 7.94 4.74 -29.98
CA SER A 287 7.50 5.30 -31.26
C SER A 287 8.43 6.45 -31.68
N PRO A 288 8.60 6.76 -32.99
CA PRO A 288 9.59 7.74 -33.45
C PRO A 288 9.25 9.22 -33.20
N ASP A 289 8.07 9.52 -32.67
CA ASP A 289 7.62 10.89 -32.40
C ASP A 289 7.93 11.30 -30.95
N GLY A 290 8.40 12.55 -30.76
CA GLY A 290 9.00 13.11 -29.55
C GLY A 290 8.57 12.48 -28.21
N ALA A 291 9.53 11.84 -27.54
CA ALA A 291 9.33 10.91 -26.42
C ALA A 291 8.41 11.42 -25.29
N GLU A 292 7.13 11.07 -25.37
CA GLU A 292 6.18 11.25 -24.27
C GLU A 292 6.42 10.21 -23.16
N ILE A 293 6.40 10.66 -21.91
CA ILE A 293 6.58 9.78 -20.75
C ILE A 293 5.31 8.97 -20.54
N LYS A 294 5.43 7.64 -20.62
CA LYS A 294 4.33 6.70 -20.29
C LYS A 294 4.11 6.67 -18.78
N TRP A 295 3.20 7.52 -18.29
CA TRP A 295 2.89 7.63 -16.86
C TRP A 295 2.42 6.32 -16.22
N ASP A 296 1.76 5.44 -16.97
CA ASP A 296 1.36 4.10 -16.51
C ASP A 296 2.54 3.28 -15.95
N PHE A 297 3.73 3.42 -16.54
CA PHE A 297 4.94 2.75 -16.04
C PHE A 297 5.45 3.39 -14.74
N VAL A 298 5.34 4.71 -14.60
CA VAL A 298 5.69 5.45 -13.37
C VAL A 298 4.75 5.06 -12.24
N ILE A 299 3.45 5.02 -12.52
CA ILE A 299 2.40 4.57 -11.60
C ILE A 299 2.68 3.13 -11.17
N GLY A 300 2.87 2.21 -12.11
CA GLY A 300 3.17 0.81 -11.82
C GLY A 300 4.45 0.61 -11.01
N LEU A 301 5.49 1.42 -11.22
CA LEU A 301 6.72 1.35 -10.44
C LEU A 301 6.56 1.95 -9.02
N PHE A 302 5.81 3.05 -8.89
CA PHE A 302 5.51 3.65 -7.58
C PHE A 302 4.55 2.80 -6.75
N GLU A 303 3.58 2.14 -7.40
CA GLU A 303 2.70 1.14 -6.80
C GLU A 303 3.50 -0.08 -6.34
N ASN A 304 4.17 -0.80 -7.24
CA ASN A 304 4.77 -2.10 -6.90
C ASN A 304 6.09 -2.01 -6.11
N ALA A 305 6.93 -0.99 -6.34
CA ALA A 305 8.29 -0.97 -5.79
C ALA A 305 8.54 0.07 -4.69
N ILE A 306 7.80 1.19 -4.66
CA ILE A 306 8.09 2.32 -3.74
C ILE A 306 7.08 2.39 -2.58
N TYR A 307 5.80 2.55 -2.89
CA TYR A 307 4.77 2.82 -1.88
C TYR A 307 3.93 1.58 -1.54
N GLY A 308 3.48 0.82 -2.54
CA GLY A 308 2.61 -0.34 -2.34
C GLY A 308 3.31 -1.57 -1.76
N GLY A 309 4.64 -1.66 -1.82
CA GLY A 309 5.41 -2.67 -1.08
C GLY A 309 5.24 -2.62 0.45
N ARG A 310 4.64 -1.54 0.98
CA ARG A 310 4.24 -1.39 2.38
C ARG A 310 2.74 -1.65 2.62
N VAL A 311 1.93 -1.71 1.55
CA VAL A 311 0.45 -1.76 1.58
C VAL A 311 -0.03 -3.14 1.18
N ASP A 312 -0.47 -3.91 2.17
CA ASP A 312 -1.00 -5.27 2.03
C ASP A 312 -2.53 -5.35 1.95
N ASN A 313 -3.24 -4.33 2.43
CA ASN A 313 -4.70 -4.26 2.29
C ASN A 313 -5.06 -3.83 0.85
N VAL A 314 -5.76 -4.70 0.13
CA VAL A 314 -6.22 -4.46 -1.25
C VAL A 314 -7.05 -3.17 -1.39
N TRP A 315 -7.80 -2.79 -0.36
CA TRP A 315 -8.61 -1.56 -0.36
C TRP A 315 -7.75 -0.30 -0.24
N ASP A 316 -6.72 -0.34 0.61
CA ASP A 316 -5.74 0.74 0.71
C ASP A 316 -4.88 0.82 -0.56
N LEU A 317 -4.54 -0.31 -1.20
CA LEU A 317 -3.82 -0.31 -2.47
C LEU A 317 -4.62 0.39 -3.59
N ARG A 318 -5.95 0.21 -3.63
CA ARG A 318 -6.84 0.98 -4.54
C ARG A 318 -6.82 2.48 -4.24
N VAL A 319 -6.72 2.89 -2.98
CA VAL A 319 -6.58 4.32 -2.61
C VAL A 319 -5.24 4.88 -3.09
N LEU A 320 -4.14 4.15 -2.88
CA LEU A 320 -2.81 4.51 -3.39
C LEU A 320 -2.82 4.66 -4.92
N GLN A 321 -3.31 3.64 -5.63
CA GLN A 321 -3.43 3.66 -7.09
C GLN A 321 -4.30 4.83 -7.58
N SER A 322 -5.41 5.11 -6.91
CA SER A 322 -6.27 6.26 -7.22
C SER A 322 -5.55 7.61 -7.09
N TYR A 323 -4.59 7.76 -6.17
CA TYR A 323 -3.76 8.97 -6.10
C TYR A 323 -2.69 9.00 -7.19
N LEU A 324 -2.01 7.89 -7.43
CA LEU A 324 -0.95 7.81 -8.43
C LEU A 324 -1.49 8.15 -9.83
N THR A 325 -2.62 7.55 -10.22
CA THR A 325 -3.31 7.83 -11.51
C THR A 325 -3.89 9.25 -11.58
N LEU A 326 -4.33 9.81 -10.45
CA LEU A 326 -4.83 11.20 -10.40
C LEU A 326 -3.71 12.23 -10.63
N PHE A 327 -2.56 12.02 -9.99
CA PHE A 327 -1.48 13.00 -9.93
C PHE A 327 -0.44 12.85 -11.07
N PHE A 328 -0.09 11.63 -11.44
CA PHE A 328 0.88 11.36 -12.51
C PHE A 328 0.17 11.14 -13.84
N SER A 329 -0.16 12.24 -14.52
CA SER A 329 -0.79 12.24 -15.84
C SER A 329 -0.35 13.43 -16.69
N SER A 330 -0.45 13.31 -18.03
CA SER A 330 -0.19 14.42 -18.96
C SER A 330 -1.23 15.56 -18.84
N GLU A 331 -2.33 15.36 -18.10
CA GLU A 331 -3.31 16.41 -17.75
C GLU A 331 -2.77 17.38 -16.69
N VAL A 332 -1.94 16.87 -15.77
CA VAL A 332 -1.36 17.59 -14.63
C VAL A 332 0.08 18.05 -14.94
N ILE A 333 0.90 17.16 -15.50
CA ILE A 333 2.34 17.38 -15.74
C ILE A 333 2.58 17.69 -17.22
N GLY A 334 3.19 18.83 -17.53
CA GLY A 334 3.52 19.24 -18.90
C GLY A 334 2.34 19.64 -19.79
N GLY A 335 1.11 19.61 -19.27
CA GLY A 335 -0.12 19.94 -20.00
C GLY A 335 -0.16 21.36 -20.57
N LYS A 336 -0.88 21.51 -21.69
CA LYS A 336 -1.15 22.80 -22.36
C LYS A 336 -1.84 23.78 -21.39
N LYS A 337 -1.69 25.10 -21.61
CA LYS A 337 -2.38 26.12 -20.80
C LYS A 337 -3.85 26.29 -21.24
N PRO A 338 -4.82 26.36 -20.31
CA PRO A 338 -4.72 26.02 -18.88
C PRO A 338 -4.65 24.49 -18.66
N PRO A 339 -3.99 24.01 -17.59
CA PRO A 339 -3.96 22.58 -17.28
C PRO A 339 -5.39 22.05 -17.11
N ALA A 340 -5.67 20.87 -17.67
CA ALA A 340 -7.01 20.28 -17.62
C ALA A 340 -7.41 19.84 -16.20
N ARG A 341 -6.42 19.64 -15.31
CA ARG A 341 -6.61 19.13 -13.96
C ARG A 341 -5.64 19.78 -12.98
N HIS A 342 -6.15 20.14 -11.81
CA HIS A 342 -5.38 20.70 -10.70
C HIS A 342 -5.09 19.63 -9.64
N LEU A 343 -3.99 19.78 -8.89
CA LEU A 343 -3.62 18.88 -7.78
C LEU A 343 -4.57 19.00 -6.58
N ALA A 344 -5.10 20.19 -6.36
CA ALA A 344 -6.06 20.56 -5.33
C ALA A 344 -6.89 21.77 -5.82
N PRO A 345 -8.03 22.10 -5.19
CA PRO A 345 -8.75 23.34 -5.46
C PRO A 345 -7.80 24.55 -5.42
N ASN A 346 -7.82 25.37 -6.46
CA ASN A 346 -6.96 26.55 -6.63
C ASN A 346 -5.44 26.31 -6.71
N LEU A 347 -4.95 25.06 -6.72
CA LEU A 347 -3.52 24.75 -6.80
C LEU A 347 -3.08 24.52 -8.25
N ALA A 348 -2.53 25.55 -8.89
CA ALA A 348 -1.93 25.48 -10.22
C ALA A 348 -0.40 25.30 -10.14
N LEU A 349 0.15 24.37 -10.92
CA LEU A 349 1.59 24.14 -10.99
C LEU A 349 2.30 25.30 -11.72
N PRO A 350 3.48 25.77 -11.23
CA PRO A 350 4.29 26.75 -11.94
C PRO A 350 4.70 26.24 -13.33
N THR A 351 4.79 27.14 -14.30
CA THR A 351 5.31 26.82 -15.66
C THR A 351 6.77 27.21 -15.84
N THR A 352 7.52 27.26 -14.75
CA THR A 352 8.95 27.61 -14.68
C THR A 352 9.71 26.47 -13.98
N VAL A 353 11.04 26.56 -14.00
CA VAL A 353 11.93 25.74 -13.14
C VAL A 353 12.41 26.51 -11.90
N ASN A 354 11.87 27.71 -11.64
CA ASN A 354 12.35 28.58 -10.58
C ASN A 354 11.91 28.06 -9.21
N TYR A 355 12.88 27.70 -8.35
CA TYR A 355 12.63 27.22 -6.99
C TYR A 355 11.70 28.14 -6.19
N GLN A 356 11.85 29.47 -6.34
CA GLN A 356 11.04 30.45 -5.59
C GLN A 356 9.56 30.41 -5.98
N ASP A 357 9.21 30.03 -7.20
CA ASP A 357 7.80 29.94 -7.65
C ASP A 357 7.10 28.76 -6.95
N TYR A 358 7.78 27.62 -6.83
CA TYR A 358 7.29 26.45 -6.08
C TYR A 358 7.28 26.70 -4.57
N TYR A 359 8.30 27.36 -4.02
CA TYR A 359 8.35 27.70 -2.60
C TYR A 359 7.26 28.71 -2.21
N GLY A 360 7.00 29.70 -3.08
CA GLY A 360 5.89 30.65 -2.94
C GLY A 360 4.51 29.97 -3.02
N LEU A 361 4.35 28.98 -3.90
CA LEU A 361 3.13 28.17 -3.98
C LEU A 361 2.85 27.42 -2.67
N VAL A 362 3.89 26.81 -2.07
CA VAL A 362 3.76 26.16 -0.75
C VAL A 362 3.49 27.19 0.35
N GLY A 363 4.10 28.38 0.29
CA GLY A 363 3.84 29.48 1.21
C GLY A 363 2.38 29.97 1.21
N ALA A 364 1.71 29.88 0.06
CA ALA A 364 0.31 30.27 -0.15
C ALA A 364 -0.72 29.24 0.35
N LEU A 365 -0.31 28.01 0.70
CA LEU A 365 -1.20 27.02 1.32
C LEU A 365 -1.70 27.50 2.70
N PRO A 366 -2.92 27.11 3.11
CA PRO A 366 -3.41 27.36 4.47
C PRO A 366 -2.54 26.62 5.53
N GLU A 367 -2.57 27.09 6.77
CA GLU A 367 -1.91 26.40 7.90
C GLU A 367 -2.72 25.20 8.41
N ASP A 368 -4.05 25.26 8.27
CA ASP A 368 -4.98 24.17 8.58
C ASP A 368 -5.30 23.39 7.29
N ASP A 369 -5.23 22.06 7.36
CA ASP A 369 -5.49 21.20 6.21
C ASP A 369 -7.01 21.00 5.99
N GLU A 370 -7.50 21.33 4.80
CA GLU A 370 -8.88 21.02 4.39
C GLU A 370 -9.02 19.55 3.95
N PRO A 371 -10.12 18.84 4.33
CA PRO A 371 -10.39 17.47 3.91
C PRO A 371 -10.34 17.25 2.38
N ASP A 372 -10.75 18.26 1.62
CA ASP A 372 -10.81 18.24 0.16
C ASP A 372 -9.41 18.09 -0.49
N HIS A 373 -8.34 18.57 0.17
CA HIS A 373 -6.95 18.33 -0.29
C HIS A 373 -6.59 16.84 -0.31
N PHE A 374 -7.25 16.04 0.53
CA PHE A 374 -7.10 14.59 0.59
C PHE A 374 -8.21 13.85 -0.18
N GLY A 375 -9.22 14.53 -0.71
CA GLY A 375 -10.43 13.89 -1.22
C GLY A 375 -11.23 13.15 -0.14
N LEU A 376 -11.07 13.54 1.12
CA LEU A 376 -11.81 13.01 2.27
C LEU A 376 -13.12 13.80 2.47
N PRO A 377 -14.18 13.20 3.03
CA PRO A 377 -15.46 13.88 3.18
C PRO A 377 -15.39 15.02 4.20
N ALA A 378 -16.20 16.07 4.00
CA ALA A 378 -16.20 17.27 4.84
C ALA A 378 -16.48 17.03 6.34
N ASN A 379 -17.13 15.91 6.70
CA ASN A 379 -17.37 15.50 8.09
C ASN A 379 -16.27 14.59 8.70
N ILE A 380 -15.17 14.33 7.98
CA ILE A 380 -14.08 13.46 8.43
C ILE A 380 -13.55 13.84 9.82
N GLU A 381 -13.47 15.14 10.12
CA GLU A 381 -12.99 15.63 11.40
C GLU A 381 -13.87 15.20 12.56
N ARG A 382 -15.20 15.05 12.36
CA ARG A 382 -16.11 14.52 13.38
C ARG A 382 -15.80 13.03 13.67
N SER A 383 -15.47 12.23 12.65
CA SER A 383 -15.05 10.83 12.85
C SER A 383 -13.68 10.78 13.55
N ARG A 384 -12.70 11.59 13.11
CA ARG A 384 -11.37 11.71 13.72
C ARG A 384 -11.45 12.09 15.21
N GLN A 385 -12.26 13.09 15.56
CA GLN A 385 -12.44 13.54 16.94
C GLN A 385 -13.10 12.48 17.82
N ARG A 386 -14.09 11.72 17.30
CA ARG A 386 -14.71 10.58 18.00
C ARG A 386 -13.67 9.50 18.33
N MET A 387 -12.87 9.09 17.34
CA MET A 387 -11.83 8.07 17.51
C MET A 387 -10.71 8.52 18.45
N ASN A 388 -10.21 9.75 18.28
CA ASN A 388 -9.18 10.32 19.16
C ASN A 388 -9.68 10.46 20.60
N SER A 389 -10.92 10.90 20.81
CA SER A 389 -11.52 11.01 22.15
C SER A 389 -11.59 9.65 22.84
N SER A 390 -12.05 8.61 22.13
CA SER A 390 -12.07 7.24 22.67
C SER A 390 -10.68 6.77 23.10
N ARG A 391 -9.67 6.94 22.23
CA ARG A 391 -8.29 6.53 22.53
C ARG A 391 -7.68 7.29 23.72
N VAL A 392 -7.92 8.60 23.84
CA VAL A 392 -7.41 9.40 24.97
C VAL A 392 -8.10 8.99 26.27
N ILE A 393 -9.42 8.76 26.25
CA ILE A 393 -10.18 8.24 27.39
C ILE A 393 -9.63 6.86 27.82
N HIS A 394 -9.27 6.01 26.86
CA HIS A 394 -8.67 4.69 27.11
C HIS A 394 -7.31 4.80 27.81
N GLN A 395 -6.41 5.63 27.27
CA GLN A 395 -5.08 5.88 27.85
C GLN A 395 -5.18 6.40 29.29
N LEU A 396 -6.07 7.37 29.55
CA LEU A 396 -6.29 7.92 30.90
C LEU A 396 -6.86 6.89 31.88
N LYS A 397 -7.70 5.94 31.41
CA LYS A 397 -8.23 4.85 32.25
C LYS A 397 -7.17 3.81 32.59
N ALA A 398 -6.29 3.48 31.64
CA ALA A 398 -5.21 2.52 31.86
C ALA A 398 -4.25 2.96 33.00
N GLU A 399 -4.01 4.27 33.15
CA GLU A 399 -3.17 4.81 34.25
C GLU A 399 -3.84 4.72 35.65
N LEU A 400 -5.17 4.53 35.72
CA LEU A 400 -5.90 4.43 36.98
C LEU A 400 -5.92 3.01 37.59
N VAL A 401 -5.35 2.01 36.90
CA VAL A 401 -5.36 0.61 37.33
C VAL A 401 -4.28 0.35 38.38
N GLY A 402 -4.68 0.41 39.64
CA GLY A 402 -3.83 0.13 40.80
C GLY A 402 -3.77 -1.36 41.20
N LYS A 403 -3.02 -1.65 42.29
CA LYS A 403 -2.99 -2.98 42.92
C LYS A 403 -4.39 -3.42 43.38
N PHE A 404 -4.59 -4.74 43.52
CA PHE A 404 -5.84 -5.34 44.01
C PHE A 404 -6.36 -4.64 45.27
N ASP A 405 -7.59 -4.14 45.16
CA ASP A 405 -8.32 -3.43 46.20
C ASP A 405 -9.80 -3.83 46.06
N LYS A 406 -10.30 -4.54 47.06
CA LYS A 406 -11.64 -5.16 47.02
C LYS A 406 -12.75 -4.12 46.89
N GLU A 407 -12.59 -2.93 47.46
CA GLU A 407 -13.60 -1.87 47.41
C GLU A 407 -13.58 -1.15 46.06
N LYS A 408 -12.39 -0.85 45.53
CA LYS A 408 -12.26 -0.27 44.17
C LYS A 408 -12.77 -1.22 43.10
N TRP A 409 -12.41 -2.51 43.18
CA TRP A 409 -12.92 -3.54 42.27
C TRP A 409 -14.44 -3.65 42.34
N ARG A 410 -15.03 -3.63 43.55
CA ARG A 410 -16.48 -3.62 43.73
C ARG A 410 -17.12 -2.39 43.08
N ALA A 411 -16.56 -1.19 43.27
CA ALA A 411 -17.10 0.03 42.69
C ALA A 411 -17.02 0.04 41.15
N GLN A 412 -15.85 -0.25 40.59
CA GLN A 412 -15.58 -0.11 39.15
C GLN A 412 -16.14 -1.26 38.29
N LEU A 413 -16.24 -2.49 38.83
CA LEU A 413 -16.71 -3.66 38.08
C LEU A 413 -18.21 -3.94 38.28
N SER A 414 -18.87 -3.30 39.25
CA SER A 414 -20.33 -3.42 39.45
C SER A 414 -21.16 -3.06 38.20
N PRO A 415 -20.85 -2.03 37.39
CA PRO A 415 -21.60 -1.74 36.16
C PRO A 415 -21.61 -2.91 35.16
N VAL A 416 -20.47 -3.56 34.95
CA VAL A 416 -20.33 -4.74 34.05
C VAL A 416 -21.20 -5.90 34.56
N LEU A 417 -21.11 -6.21 35.87
CA LEU A 417 -21.89 -7.28 36.49
C LEU A 417 -23.40 -6.99 36.48
N ASN A 418 -23.79 -5.73 36.69
CA ASN A 418 -25.19 -5.30 36.65
C ASN A 418 -25.76 -5.35 35.23
N LEU A 419 -24.98 -4.96 34.21
CA LEU A 419 -25.36 -5.09 32.80
C LEU A 419 -25.57 -6.56 32.45
N TRP A 420 -24.62 -7.44 32.77
CA TRP A 420 -24.74 -8.88 32.53
C TRP A 420 -25.97 -9.49 33.22
N LYS A 421 -26.24 -9.09 34.47
CA LYS A 421 -27.45 -9.51 35.18
C LYS A 421 -28.72 -9.00 34.49
N LYS A 422 -28.73 -7.79 33.92
CA LYS A 422 -29.90 -7.22 33.22
C LYS A 422 -30.17 -7.91 31.88
N LEU A 423 -29.13 -8.18 31.09
CA LEU A 423 -29.25 -8.85 29.79
C LEU A 423 -29.82 -10.28 29.90
N ASN A 424 -29.41 -11.02 30.93
CA ASN A 424 -29.88 -12.38 31.21
C ASN A 424 -31.21 -12.45 31.99
N GLN A 425 -31.77 -11.32 32.45
CA GLN A 425 -33.03 -11.32 33.25
C GLN A 425 -34.28 -11.61 32.41
N GLY A 426 -34.26 -11.27 31.12
CA GLY A 426 -35.38 -11.47 30.20
C GLY A 426 -35.16 -12.55 29.14
N SER A 427 -34.00 -13.23 29.16
CA SER A 427 -33.62 -14.17 28.10
C SER A 427 -33.13 -15.49 28.68
N ALA A 428 -33.84 -16.57 28.37
CA ALA A 428 -33.55 -17.92 28.87
C ALA A 428 -32.34 -18.59 28.17
N LEU A 429 -31.41 -17.81 27.60
CA LEU A 429 -30.26 -18.28 26.82
C LEU A 429 -29.37 -19.26 27.61
N LEU A 430 -29.28 -19.07 28.94
CA LEU A 430 -28.53 -19.93 29.85
C LEU A 430 -29.24 -21.27 30.17
N GLN A 431 -30.48 -21.44 29.72
CA GLN A 431 -31.32 -22.64 29.90
C GLN A 431 -31.68 -23.32 28.57
N LEU A 432 -31.40 -22.67 27.44
CA LEU A 432 -31.62 -23.23 26.11
C LEU A 432 -30.46 -24.15 25.74
N GLU A 433 -30.79 -25.40 25.43
CA GLU A 433 -29.85 -26.39 24.91
C GLU A 433 -29.96 -26.46 23.38
N ALA A 434 -28.82 -26.34 22.70
CA ALA A 434 -28.75 -26.55 21.25
C ALA A 434 -28.40 -28.01 20.95
N ALA A 435 -29.13 -28.66 20.04
CA ALA A 435 -28.76 -29.99 19.56
C ALA A 435 -27.51 -29.90 18.67
N PRO A 436 -26.56 -30.86 18.74
CA PRO A 436 -25.44 -30.90 17.81
C PRO A 436 -25.94 -31.13 16.37
N PRO A 437 -25.25 -30.57 15.35
CA PRO A 437 -25.65 -30.71 13.95
C PRO A 437 -25.67 -32.19 13.54
N SER A 438 -26.87 -32.72 13.30
CA SER A 438 -27.12 -34.16 13.17
C SER A 438 -27.74 -34.48 11.81
N GLY A 439 -26.91 -34.68 10.79
CA GLY A 439 -27.35 -35.18 9.49
C GLY A 439 -26.39 -34.89 8.33
N SER A 440 -26.08 -35.91 7.52
CA SER A 440 -25.19 -35.78 6.35
C SER A 440 -25.83 -35.12 5.12
N ASN A 441 -27.17 -34.95 5.11
CA ASN A 441 -27.95 -34.47 3.96
C ASN A 441 -28.63 -33.11 4.21
N VAL A 442 -28.15 -32.33 5.17
CA VAL A 442 -28.74 -31.01 5.52
C VAL A 442 -28.32 -29.94 4.50
N SER A 443 -29.17 -28.91 4.29
CA SER A 443 -28.81 -27.78 3.42
C SER A 443 -27.62 -26.99 4.00
N PRO A 444 -26.74 -26.37 3.19
CA PRO A 444 -25.59 -25.61 3.72
C PRO A 444 -26.01 -24.47 4.65
N LEU A 445 -27.13 -23.80 4.34
CA LEU A 445 -27.70 -22.74 5.17
C LEU A 445 -28.22 -23.27 6.51
N THR A 446 -28.96 -24.38 6.50
CA THR A 446 -29.47 -24.99 7.74
C THR A 446 -28.32 -25.52 8.61
N ALA A 447 -27.29 -26.11 8.01
CA ALA A 447 -26.09 -26.55 8.73
C ALA A 447 -25.35 -25.35 9.36
N PHE A 448 -25.24 -24.23 8.65
CA PHE A 448 -24.69 -22.99 9.21
C PHE A 448 -25.53 -22.49 10.40
N VAL A 449 -26.85 -22.36 10.25
CA VAL A 449 -27.71 -21.84 11.32
C VAL A 449 -27.67 -22.73 12.57
N GLN A 450 -27.64 -24.06 12.40
CA GLN A 450 -27.47 -25.00 13.50
C GLN A 450 -26.11 -24.85 14.20
N LEU A 451 -25.02 -24.69 13.44
CA LEU A 451 -23.68 -24.45 14.00
C LEU A 451 -23.58 -23.13 14.74
N GLU A 452 -24.15 -22.05 14.19
CA GLU A 452 -24.13 -20.72 14.79
C GLU A 452 -24.91 -20.70 16.12
N GLN A 453 -26.09 -21.33 16.15
CA GLN A 453 -26.86 -21.53 17.37
C GLN A 453 -26.10 -22.39 18.40
N TYR A 454 -25.43 -23.45 17.94
CA TYR A 454 -24.64 -24.35 18.78
C TYR A 454 -23.40 -23.68 19.40
N GLN A 455 -22.73 -22.76 18.69
CA GLN A 455 -21.59 -21.99 19.22
C GLN A 455 -22.05 -20.90 20.21
N ALA A 456 -23.21 -20.29 19.97
CA ALA A 456 -23.76 -19.27 20.85
C ALA A 456 -24.32 -19.82 22.18
N LEU A 457 -24.98 -21.00 22.14
CA LEU A 457 -25.71 -21.59 23.28
C LEU A 457 -24.98 -22.76 23.94
N GLN A 458 -25.58 -23.34 24.99
CA GLN A 458 -25.02 -24.46 25.74
C GLN A 458 -25.39 -25.82 25.14
N VAL A 459 -24.53 -26.84 25.36
CA VAL A 459 -24.94 -28.25 25.50
C VAL A 459 -24.87 -28.69 26.97
N SER A 460 -25.88 -29.41 27.45
CA SER A 460 -25.86 -30.00 28.80
C SER A 460 -24.91 -31.19 28.88
N LEU A 461 -24.16 -31.29 29.99
CA LEU A 461 -23.14 -32.31 30.21
C LEU A 461 -23.68 -33.75 30.24
N ALA A 462 -25.00 -33.94 30.29
CA ALA A 462 -25.65 -35.24 30.37
C ALA A 462 -25.37 -36.16 29.16
N THR A 463 -25.12 -35.60 27.97
CA THR A 463 -24.97 -36.37 26.73
C THR A 463 -23.52 -36.74 26.38
N VAL A 464 -22.53 -36.20 27.10
CA VAL A 464 -21.09 -36.33 26.75
C VAL A 464 -20.42 -37.58 27.35
N LEU A 465 -21.07 -38.25 28.30
CA LEU A 465 -20.52 -39.43 29.01
C LEU A 465 -20.25 -40.66 28.12
N ILE A 466 -20.62 -40.65 26.83
CA ILE A 466 -20.38 -41.76 25.89
C ILE A 466 -19.07 -41.57 25.07
N TYR A 467 -18.49 -40.36 25.01
CA TYR A 467 -17.31 -40.06 24.17
C TYR A 467 -16.05 -39.63 24.96
N ALA A 468 -16.02 -39.83 26.28
CA ALA A 468 -14.99 -39.32 27.19
C ALA A 468 -13.58 -40.01 27.12
N LEU A 469 -13.18 -40.56 25.97
CA LEU A 469 -11.89 -41.26 25.80
C LEU A 469 -11.02 -40.77 24.63
N TYR A 470 -11.48 -39.82 23.81
CA TYR A 470 -10.66 -39.15 22.80
C TYR A 470 -11.02 -37.66 22.71
N VAL A 471 -9.99 -36.81 22.67
CA VAL A 471 -10.05 -35.33 22.54
C VAL A 471 -10.41 -34.55 23.81
N VAL A 472 -9.33 -34.15 24.47
CA VAL A 472 -9.13 -33.05 25.42
C VAL A 472 -9.79 -31.72 25.00
N HIS A 473 -10.39 -31.00 25.96
CA HIS A 473 -11.10 -29.69 25.91
C HIS A 473 -12.50 -29.63 25.25
N VAL A 474 -13.54 -29.61 26.09
CA VAL A 474 -14.94 -29.30 25.71
C VAL A 474 -15.48 -28.16 26.59
N GLU A 475 -15.08 -26.90 26.34
CA GLU A 475 -15.58 -25.72 27.09
C GLU A 475 -15.97 -24.50 26.21
N ASN A 476 -16.00 -24.62 24.88
CA ASN A 476 -16.13 -23.48 23.96
C ASN A 476 -17.59 -23.07 23.65
N TYR A 477 -18.35 -22.70 24.68
CA TYR A 477 -19.67 -22.06 24.52
C TYR A 477 -19.61 -20.61 25.02
N MET A 478 -19.89 -19.66 24.15
CA MET A 478 -19.55 -18.24 24.41
C MET A 478 -20.26 -17.62 25.61
N VAL A 479 -21.60 -17.64 25.60
CA VAL A 479 -22.44 -17.05 26.65
C VAL A 479 -22.15 -17.70 28.02
N GLN A 480 -21.83 -18.99 28.01
CA GLN A 480 -21.46 -19.78 29.19
C GLN A 480 -20.09 -19.39 29.75
N ALA A 481 -19.06 -19.29 28.90
CA ALA A 481 -17.71 -18.93 29.31
C ALA A 481 -17.70 -17.54 29.97
N VAL A 482 -18.34 -16.56 29.32
CA VAL A 482 -18.55 -15.22 29.87
C VAL A 482 -19.33 -15.26 31.19
N HIS A 483 -20.40 -16.07 31.28
CA HIS A 483 -21.15 -16.24 32.53
C HIS A 483 -20.27 -16.77 33.67
N ARG A 484 -19.48 -17.82 33.41
CA ARG A 484 -18.58 -18.46 34.39
C ARG A 484 -17.50 -17.47 34.85
N SER A 485 -16.87 -16.74 33.92
CA SER A 485 -15.88 -15.70 34.20
C SER A 485 -16.46 -14.62 35.13
N LEU A 486 -17.61 -14.04 34.78
CA LEU A 486 -18.26 -12.99 35.57
C LEU A 486 -18.81 -13.50 36.91
N ALA A 487 -19.27 -14.76 36.97
CA ALA A 487 -19.69 -15.39 38.21
C ALA A 487 -18.52 -15.64 39.17
N ALA A 488 -17.36 -16.10 38.67
CA ALA A 488 -16.14 -16.25 39.45
C ALA A 488 -15.67 -14.90 40.00
N LEU A 489 -15.61 -13.86 39.15
CA LEU A 489 -15.30 -12.49 39.55
C LEU A 489 -16.27 -11.96 40.62
N SER A 490 -17.59 -12.18 40.46
CA SER A 490 -18.57 -11.77 41.47
C SER A 490 -18.40 -12.49 42.81
N LYS A 491 -18.01 -13.78 42.80
CA LYS A 491 -17.70 -14.54 44.03
C LYS A 491 -16.45 -13.99 44.72
N VAL A 492 -15.39 -13.65 43.98
CA VAL A 492 -14.17 -13.02 44.54
C VAL A 492 -14.48 -11.64 45.14
N ILE A 493 -15.24 -10.80 44.44
CA ILE A 493 -15.66 -9.47 44.95
C ILE A 493 -16.52 -9.60 46.21
N ARG A 494 -17.39 -10.62 46.30
CA ARG A 494 -18.17 -10.92 47.52
C ARG A 494 -17.30 -11.52 48.63
N GLY A 495 -16.19 -12.18 48.29
CA GLY A 495 -15.30 -12.89 49.22
C GLY A 495 -15.67 -14.35 49.47
N THR A 496 -16.45 -14.96 48.58
CA THR A 496 -16.83 -16.39 48.65
C THR A 496 -15.94 -17.30 47.80
N LEU A 497 -14.97 -16.73 47.07
CA LEU A 497 -13.96 -17.44 46.29
C LEU A 497 -12.60 -16.73 46.46
N LEU A 498 -11.50 -17.48 46.46
CA LEU A 498 -10.15 -16.93 46.49
C LEU A 498 -9.77 -16.34 45.12
N LEU A 499 -8.88 -15.34 45.12
CA LEU A 499 -8.38 -14.73 43.89
C LEU A 499 -7.46 -15.72 43.15
N THR A 500 -7.81 -16.07 41.91
CA THR A 500 -6.95 -16.84 40.99
C THR A 500 -6.28 -15.92 39.98
N SER A 501 -5.20 -16.38 39.33
CA SER A 501 -4.52 -15.60 38.29
C SER A 501 -5.44 -15.28 37.10
N GLU A 502 -6.37 -16.17 36.76
CA GLU A 502 -7.36 -15.97 35.70
C GLU A 502 -8.37 -14.86 36.05
N VAL A 503 -8.95 -14.90 37.26
CA VAL A 503 -9.86 -13.84 37.71
C VAL A 503 -9.13 -12.51 37.87
N GLN A 504 -7.83 -12.54 38.20
CA GLN A 504 -7.01 -11.34 38.21
C GLN A 504 -6.82 -10.76 36.80
N LYS A 505 -6.39 -11.55 35.82
CA LYS A 505 -6.26 -11.09 34.41
C LYS A 505 -7.59 -10.55 33.87
N LEU A 506 -8.69 -11.26 34.14
CA LEU A 506 -10.04 -10.85 33.76
C LEU A 506 -10.40 -9.48 34.34
N ALA A 507 -10.18 -9.28 35.64
CA ALA A 507 -10.43 -8.00 36.29
C ALA A 507 -9.50 -6.90 35.75
N ASP A 508 -8.21 -7.17 35.58
CA ASP A 508 -7.23 -6.20 35.07
C ASP A 508 -7.63 -5.69 33.67
N SER A 509 -8.13 -6.55 32.76
CA SER A 509 -8.71 -6.12 31.47
C SER A 509 -9.98 -5.28 31.66
N LEU A 510 -10.95 -5.76 32.44
CA LEU A 510 -12.22 -5.04 32.65
C LEU A 510 -12.04 -3.68 33.36
N LEU A 511 -11.02 -3.52 34.20
CA LEU A 511 -10.65 -2.26 34.86
C LEU A 511 -10.04 -1.25 33.88
N LYS A 512 -9.29 -1.72 32.88
CA LYS A 512 -8.83 -0.91 31.73
C LYS A 512 -9.95 -0.57 30.75
N GLN A 513 -11.12 -1.20 30.90
CA GLN A 513 -12.21 -1.21 29.91
C GLN A 513 -11.80 -1.85 28.57
N GLU A 514 -10.94 -2.88 28.65
CA GLU A 514 -10.60 -3.76 27.55
C GLU A 514 -11.38 -5.06 27.70
N THR A 515 -11.97 -5.56 26.60
CA THR A 515 -12.52 -6.90 26.52
C THR A 515 -11.39 -7.91 26.82
N PRO A 516 -11.59 -8.86 27.75
CA PRO A 516 -10.57 -9.85 28.10
C PRO A 516 -10.11 -10.69 26.90
N GLY A 517 -8.81 -10.97 26.81
CA GLY A 517 -8.24 -11.78 25.71
C GLY A 517 -8.88 -13.17 25.58
N THR A 518 -9.26 -13.80 26.70
CA THR A 518 -9.98 -15.09 26.71
C THR A 518 -11.42 -15.00 26.16
N TRP A 519 -11.98 -13.80 26.01
CA TRP A 519 -13.24 -13.58 25.32
C TRP A 519 -12.98 -13.37 23.81
N HIS A 520 -11.94 -12.60 23.45
CA HIS A 520 -11.51 -12.47 22.05
C HIS A 520 -11.09 -13.80 21.40
N GLU A 521 -10.48 -14.71 22.16
CA GLU A 521 -10.18 -16.09 21.72
C GLU A 521 -11.44 -16.91 21.35
N LEU A 522 -12.62 -16.51 21.84
CA LEU A 522 -13.90 -17.11 21.48
C LEU A 522 -14.62 -16.35 20.35
N TRP A 523 -14.46 -15.02 20.28
CA TRP A 523 -14.99 -14.16 19.22
C TRP A 523 -14.31 -12.80 19.20
N GLU A 524 -13.83 -12.39 18.02
CA GLU A 524 -13.31 -11.05 17.75
C GLU A 524 -14.45 -10.01 17.72
N GLY A 525 -14.97 -9.69 18.90
CA GLY A 525 -15.96 -8.64 19.14
C GLY A 525 -15.35 -7.28 19.56
N PRO A 526 -16.19 -6.32 19.97
CA PRO A 526 -15.75 -4.98 20.38
C PRO A 526 -14.74 -4.95 21.56
N ASP A 527 -13.79 -4.02 21.49
CA ASP A 527 -12.82 -3.76 22.57
C ASP A 527 -13.48 -3.27 23.88
N ASP A 528 -14.62 -2.56 23.81
CA ASP A 528 -15.35 -2.16 25.02
C ASP A 528 -16.16 -3.34 25.57
N PRO A 529 -15.96 -3.74 26.84
CA PRO A 529 -16.61 -4.91 27.40
C PRO A 529 -18.13 -4.73 27.61
N LEU A 530 -18.66 -3.51 27.67
CA LEU A 530 -20.11 -3.29 27.78
C LEU A 530 -20.79 -3.42 26.41
N GLU A 531 -20.15 -2.98 25.33
CA GLU A 531 -20.57 -3.24 23.96
C GLU A 531 -20.46 -4.73 23.64
N TYR A 532 -19.32 -5.36 23.92
CA TYR A 532 -19.11 -6.81 23.74
C TYR A 532 -20.23 -7.65 24.39
N LEU A 533 -20.58 -7.39 25.64
CA LEU A 533 -21.65 -8.11 26.34
C LEU A 533 -23.04 -7.88 25.72
N ARG A 534 -23.34 -6.68 25.21
CA ARG A 534 -24.61 -6.40 24.51
C ARG A 534 -24.67 -7.13 23.18
N SER A 535 -23.63 -6.99 22.37
CA SER A 535 -23.52 -7.61 21.05
C SER A 535 -23.54 -9.14 21.13
N LEU A 536 -22.86 -9.74 22.12
CA LEU A 536 -22.91 -11.19 22.37
C LEU A 536 -24.34 -11.67 22.66
N VAL A 537 -25.06 -10.99 23.56
CA VAL A 537 -26.44 -11.38 23.92
C VAL A 537 -27.39 -11.15 22.74
N ARG A 538 -27.22 -10.06 21.99
CA ARG A 538 -27.96 -9.80 20.75
C ARG A 538 -27.76 -10.92 19.73
N ARG A 539 -26.51 -11.28 19.44
CA ARG A 539 -26.17 -12.35 18.48
C ARG A 539 -26.66 -13.73 18.93
N ALA A 540 -26.60 -14.03 20.23
CA ALA A 540 -27.15 -15.27 20.77
C ALA A 540 -28.69 -15.35 20.66
N GLN A 541 -29.40 -14.23 20.81
CA GLN A 541 -30.85 -14.14 20.55
C GLN A 541 -31.14 -14.26 19.04
N GLY A 542 -30.37 -13.57 18.20
CA GLY A 542 -30.44 -13.65 16.75
C GLY A 542 -30.28 -15.08 16.24
N ALA A 543 -29.28 -15.82 16.71
CA ALA A 543 -29.06 -17.22 16.34
C ALA A 543 -30.26 -18.13 16.69
N VAL A 544 -30.91 -17.93 17.84
CA VAL A 544 -32.16 -18.64 18.22
C VAL A 544 -33.30 -18.29 17.28
N GLU A 545 -33.49 -17.00 16.97
CA GLU A 545 -34.54 -16.57 16.03
C GLU A 545 -34.30 -17.12 14.62
N TRP A 546 -33.05 -17.10 14.15
CA TRP A 546 -32.68 -17.61 12.83
C TRP A 546 -32.91 -19.13 12.73
N ALA A 547 -32.65 -19.90 13.79
CA ALA A 547 -33.02 -21.31 13.85
C ALA A 547 -34.54 -21.51 13.68
N ALA A 548 -35.37 -20.79 14.44
CA ALA A 548 -36.82 -20.86 14.31
C ALA A 548 -37.34 -20.41 12.91
N ARG A 549 -36.71 -19.41 12.29
CA ARG A 549 -37.01 -18.97 10.91
C ARG A 549 -36.53 -19.96 9.84
N ASN A 550 -35.44 -20.69 10.10
CA ASN A 550 -34.97 -21.78 9.24
C ASN A 550 -35.96 -22.96 9.27
N ASP A 551 -36.38 -23.39 10.46
CA ASP A 551 -37.24 -24.57 10.63
C ASP A 551 -38.66 -24.35 10.05
N SER A 552 -39.11 -23.10 10.00
CA SER A 552 -40.35 -22.67 9.32
C SER A 552 -40.18 -22.36 7.82
N GLY A 553 -38.97 -22.54 7.27
CA GLY A 553 -38.64 -22.25 5.87
C GLY A 553 -38.80 -20.76 5.50
N ALA A 554 -38.80 -19.87 6.49
CA ALA A 554 -39.02 -18.43 6.32
C ALA A 554 -37.73 -17.61 6.16
N LEU A 555 -36.58 -18.18 6.56
CA LEU A 555 -35.29 -17.48 6.68
C LEU A 555 -34.96 -16.52 5.53
N LEU A 556 -35.10 -16.94 4.26
CA LEU A 556 -34.78 -16.12 3.09
C LEU A 556 -35.96 -15.30 2.54
N ARG A 557 -37.19 -15.48 3.05
CA ARG A 557 -38.37 -14.70 2.64
C ARG A 557 -38.37 -13.32 3.32
N ASP A 558 -37.96 -13.32 4.58
CA ASP A 558 -37.92 -12.15 5.46
C ASP A 558 -36.60 -11.36 5.28
N SER A 559 -36.55 -10.17 5.88
CA SER A 559 -35.32 -9.38 5.97
C SER A 559 -34.41 -9.87 7.11
N LEU A 560 -33.12 -10.00 6.83
CA LEU A 560 -32.10 -10.43 7.78
C LEU A 560 -31.06 -9.32 8.02
N ASP A 561 -30.66 -9.12 9.28
CA ASP A 561 -29.48 -8.32 9.62
C ASP A 561 -28.30 -9.27 9.87
N LEU A 562 -27.26 -9.21 9.04
CA LEU A 562 -26.05 -10.01 9.28
C LEU A 562 -25.30 -9.56 10.54
N GLY A 563 -25.59 -8.36 11.04
CA GLY A 563 -25.23 -7.85 12.36
C GLY A 563 -25.84 -8.62 13.55
N ASP A 564 -26.69 -9.63 13.32
CA ASP A 564 -27.13 -10.58 14.34
C ASP A 564 -26.35 -11.91 14.34
N THR A 565 -25.43 -12.13 13.37
CA THR A 565 -24.61 -13.37 13.28
C THR A 565 -23.24 -13.19 13.94
N LEU A 566 -22.62 -14.29 14.39
CA LEU A 566 -21.23 -14.33 14.86
C LEU A 566 -20.27 -14.39 13.65
N HIS A 567 -20.62 -15.15 12.61
CA HIS A 567 -19.78 -15.45 11.44
C HIS A 567 -20.47 -15.06 10.11
N PRO A 568 -20.69 -13.76 9.85
CA PRO A 568 -21.42 -13.28 8.66
C PRO A 568 -20.78 -13.69 7.31
N GLY A 569 -19.45 -13.78 7.24
CA GLY A 569 -18.75 -14.27 6.05
C GLY A 569 -19.01 -15.76 5.78
N THR A 570 -19.13 -16.57 6.82
CA THR A 570 -19.49 -17.99 6.72
C THR A 570 -20.93 -18.16 6.26
N PHE A 571 -21.85 -17.32 6.72
CA PHE A 571 -23.23 -17.28 6.20
C PHE A 571 -23.27 -16.99 4.69
N LEU A 572 -22.56 -15.96 4.22
CA LEU A 572 -22.52 -15.62 2.78
C LEU A 572 -21.91 -16.75 1.93
N ASN A 573 -20.93 -17.49 2.46
CA ASN A 573 -20.38 -18.68 1.82
C ASN A 573 -21.34 -19.88 1.84
N ALA A 574 -22.10 -20.09 2.91
CA ALA A 574 -23.17 -21.09 2.96
C ALA A 574 -24.30 -20.76 1.97
N LEU A 575 -24.63 -19.47 1.82
CA LEU A 575 -25.54 -18.97 0.79
C LEU A 575 -24.98 -19.24 -0.62
N ARG A 576 -23.69 -18.96 -0.86
CA ARG A 576 -22.99 -19.27 -2.14
C ARG A 576 -23.07 -20.76 -2.49
N GLN A 577 -22.82 -21.64 -1.51
CA GLN A 577 -22.94 -23.09 -1.68
C GLN A 577 -24.38 -23.52 -1.99
N HIS A 578 -25.37 -22.96 -1.30
CA HIS A 578 -26.77 -23.24 -1.58
C HIS A 578 -27.17 -22.77 -2.99
N THR A 579 -26.79 -21.54 -3.38
CA THR A 579 -27.05 -21.03 -4.74
C THR A 579 -26.34 -21.84 -5.83
N ALA A 580 -25.13 -22.34 -5.57
CA ALA A 580 -24.41 -23.20 -6.52
C ALA A 580 -25.16 -24.51 -6.78
N ARG A 581 -25.75 -25.11 -5.75
CA ARG A 581 -26.64 -26.29 -5.87
C ARG A 581 -27.93 -25.95 -6.61
N GLU A 582 -28.56 -24.81 -6.31
CA GLU A 582 -29.79 -24.37 -6.98
C GLU A 582 -29.59 -24.06 -8.47
N TYR A 583 -28.42 -23.56 -8.88
CA TYR A 583 -28.09 -23.32 -10.29
C TYR A 583 -27.40 -24.50 -10.99
N SER A 584 -26.98 -25.54 -10.24
CA SER A 584 -26.14 -26.65 -10.73
C SER A 584 -24.82 -26.20 -11.38
N VAL A 585 -24.14 -25.21 -10.79
CA VAL A 585 -22.88 -24.62 -11.27
C VAL A 585 -21.76 -24.74 -10.23
N ALA A 586 -20.51 -24.55 -10.64
CA ALA A 586 -19.39 -24.48 -9.69
C ALA A 586 -19.47 -23.19 -8.85
N MET A 587 -19.01 -23.23 -7.59
CA MET A 587 -19.03 -22.04 -6.73
C MET A 587 -18.26 -20.86 -7.33
N ASP A 588 -17.17 -21.14 -8.04
CA ASP A 588 -16.29 -20.13 -8.65
C ASP A 588 -16.83 -19.52 -9.95
N GLU A 589 -17.94 -20.03 -10.46
CA GLU A 589 -18.71 -19.43 -11.56
C GLU A 589 -19.72 -18.40 -11.05
N LEU A 590 -19.93 -18.28 -9.73
CA LEU A 590 -20.83 -17.31 -9.11
C LEU A 590 -20.12 -16.00 -8.72
N VAL A 591 -20.84 -14.89 -8.85
CA VAL A 591 -20.45 -13.55 -8.38
C VAL A 591 -21.57 -12.97 -7.52
N LEU A 592 -21.20 -12.26 -6.46
CA LEU A 592 -22.12 -11.55 -5.57
C LEU A 592 -22.56 -10.25 -6.25
N VAL A 593 -23.87 -10.01 -6.32
CA VAL A 593 -24.48 -8.80 -6.90
C VAL A 593 -25.47 -8.18 -5.91
N SER A 594 -25.39 -6.86 -5.74
CA SER A 594 -26.22 -6.06 -4.85
C SER A 594 -27.19 -5.15 -5.63
N SER A 595 -28.46 -5.17 -5.23
CA SER A 595 -29.50 -4.25 -5.67
C SER A 595 -29.95 -3.36 -4.52
N TRP A 596 -29.79 -2.07 -4.71
CA TRP A 596 -30.33 -1.00 -3.87
C TRP A 596 -31.69 -0.50 -4.38
N SER A 597 -32.20 -1.08 -5.48
CA SER A 597 -33.51 -0.73 -6.05
C SER A 597 -34.63 -1.61 -5.47
N ARG A 598 -35.87 -1.11 -5.51
CA ARG A 598 -37.05 -1.89 -5.09
C ARG A 598 -37.32 -3.12 -5.98
N GLY A 599 -36.70 -3.21 -7.16
CA GLY A 599 -36.86 -4.33 -8.09
C GLY A 599 -36.06 -5.59 -7.72
N GLY A 600 -35.17 -5.51 -6.73
CA GLY A 600 -34.31 -6.63 -6.36
C GLY A 600 -33.26 -6.95 -7.45
N VAL A 601 -32.79 -8.20 -7.49
CA VAL A 601 -31.91 -8.70 -8.55
C VAL A 601 -32.75 -9.55 -9.52
N PRO A 602 -32.86 -9.20 -10.81
CA PRO A 602 -33.63 -9.98 -11.77
C PRO A 602 -33.00 -11.37 -12.01
N ASP A 603 -33.83 -12.37 -12.31
CA ASP A 603 -33.45 -13.76 -12.61
C ASP A 603 -32.63 -14.53 -11.54
N ALA A 604 -32.50 -13.94 -10.35
CA ALA A 604 -31.88 -14.58 -9.19
C ALA A 604 -32.83 -15.60 -8.54
N ARG A 605 -32.42 -16.88 -8.48
CA ARG A 605 -33.18 -17.98 -7.85
C ARG A 605 -33.28 -17.84 -6.33
N VAL A 606 -32.25 -17.27 -5.72
CA VAL A 606 -32.10 -17.12 -4.27
C VAL A 606 -31.74 -15.67 -3.98
N LEU A 607 -32.54 -15.02 -3.16
CA LEU A 607 -32.45 -13.60 -2.83
C LEU A 607 -32.29 -13.44 -1.32
N LEU A 608 -31.39 -12.57 -0.88
CA LEU A 608 -31.24 -12.15 0.51
C LEU A 608 -31.63 -10.68 0.63
N LYS A 609 -32.66 -10.35 1.43
CA LYS A 609 -32.97 -8.97 1.81
C LYS A 609 -32.14 -8.61 3.05
N TRP A 610 -31.09 -7.83 2.86
CA TRP A 610 -30.16 -7.43 3.92
C TRP A 610 -30.57 -6.05 4.48
N VAL A 611 -30.80 -6.00 5.78
CA VAL A 611 -31.10 -4.79 6.57
C VAL A 611 -30.02 -4.54 7.63
N GLY A 612 -30.02 -3.37 8.27
CA GLY A 612 -29.08 -3.06 9.36
C GLY A 612 -27.67 -2.67 8.92
N LEU A 613 -27.42 -2.46 7.62
CA LEU A 613 -26.16 -1.88 7.16
C LEU A 613 -26.03 -0.40 7.59
N GLN A 614 -24.82 -0.03 7.99
CA GLN A 614 -24.42 1.36 8.25
C GLN A 614 -23.41 1.81 7.19
N LEU A 615 -23.37 3.11 6.91
CA LEU A 615 -22.51 3.73 5.91
C LEU A 615 -21.65 4.82 6.56
N GLU A 616 -20.34 4.74 6.36
CA GLU A 616 -19.36 5.76 6.75
C GLU A 616 -18.71 6.38 5.50
N GLY A 617 -18.47 7.69 5.55
CA GLY A 617 -17.75 8.44 4.51
C GLY A 617 -18.61 8.96 3.34
N ALA A 618 -19.85 8.51 3.24
CA ALA A 618 -20.85 9.03 2.32
C ALA A 618 -22.25 8.97 2.94
N THR A 619 -23.22 9.56 2.25
CA THR A 619 -24.66 9.40 2.49
C THR A 619 -25.28 8.70 1.28
N PHE A 620 -26.51 8.21 1.42
CA PHE A 620 -27.22 7.52 0.34
C PHE A 620 -28.65 8.08 0.22
N ASP A 621 -29.05 8.50 -0.98
CA ASP A 621 -30.34 9.18 -1.21
C ASP A 621 -31.53 8.23 -1.46
N GLY A 622 -31.28 6.92 -1.43
CA GLY A 622 -32.24 5.87 -1.79
C GLY A 622 -32.05 5.33 -3.21
N SER A 623 -31.18 5.96 -4.02
CA SER A 623 -30.83 5.55 -5.38
C SER A 623 -29.32 5.52 -5.64
N ARG A 624 -28.56 6.46 -5.06
CA ARG A 624 -27.15 6.74 -5.35
C ARG A 624 -26.40 7.24 -4.11
N LEU A 625 -25.08 7.12 -4.14
CA LEU A 625 -24.17 7.75 -3.18
C LEU A 625 -24.12 9.28 -3.34
N MET A 626 -24.14 9.96 -2.20
CA MET A 626 -24.08 11.42 -2.03
C MET A 626 -22.93 11.81 -1.11
N GLN A 627 -22.31 12.96 -1.39
CA GLN A 627 -21.18 13.47 -0.60
C GLN A 627 -21.66 14.08 0.72
N ASN A 628 -20.88 13.87 1.77
CA ASN A 628 -21.16 14.42 3.09
C ASN A 628 -20.84 15.91 3.16
N THR A 629 -21.75 16.66 3.80
CA THR A 629 -21.51 18.04 4.26
C THR A 629 -20.83 18.03 5.64
N HIS A 630 -20.27 19.16 6.09
CA HIS A 630 -19.71 19.28 7.45
C HIS A 630 -20.69 18.87 8.57
N ASP A 631 -22.00 19.05 8.35
CA ASP A 631 -23.04 18.71 9.33
C ASP A 631 -23.51 17.25 9.28
N SER A 632 -23.10 16.48 8.27
CA SER A 632 -23.47 15.07 8.14
C SER A 632 -22.94 14.25 9.33
N ALA A 633 -23.77 13.32 9.83
CA ALA A 633 -23.35 12.37 10.87
C ALA A 633 -22.17 11.50 10.36
N SER A 634 -21.25 11.13 11.25
CA SER A 634 -20.07 10.34 10.87
C SER A 634 -20.44 8.95 10.34
N ILE A 635 -21.47 8.34 10.94
CA ILE A 635 -22.08 7.08 10.49
C ILE A 635 -23.56 7.35 10.23
N THR A 636 -24.07 6.86 9.10
CA THR A 636 -25.49 6.93 8.72
C THR A 636 -26.05 5.53 8.48
N ALA A 637 -27.37 5.35 8.55
CA ALA A 637 -27.99 4.07 8.19
C ALA A 637 -28.05 3.96 6.66
N ALA A 638 -27.55 2.85 6.11
CA ALA A 638 -27.78 2.52 4.71
C ALA A 638 -29.20 1.94 4.54
N PRO A 639 -29.88 2.16 3.40
CA PRO A 639 -31.16 1.49 3.16
C PRO A 639 -30.96 -0.02 2.97
N SER A 640 -32.05 -0.77 3.08
CA SER A 640 -32.06 -2.21 2.81
C SER A 640 -31.62 -2.50 1.38
N CYS A 641 -30.69 -3.44 1.19
CA CYS A 641 -30.30 -3.92 -0.13
C CYS A 641 -30.72 -5.38 -0.32
N THR A 642 -30.90 -5.79 -1.58
CA THR A 642 -31.14 -7.18 -1.95
C THR A 642 -29.87 -7.73 -2.57
N VAL A 643 -29.35 -8.83 -2.05
CA VAL A 643 -28.08 -9.42 -2.50
C VAL A 643 -28.31 -10.85 -2.98
N ALA A 644 -27.65 -11.23 -4.08
CA ALA A 644 -27.75 -12.56 -4.65
C ALA A 644 -26.41 -13.02 -5.23
N TRP A 645 -26.20 -14.33 -5.26
CA TRP A 645 -25.15 -14.96 -6.04
C TRP A 645 -25.72 -15.35 -7.41
N VAL A 646 -25.12 -14.83 -8.49
CA VAL A 646 -25.53 -15.11 -9.87
C VAL A 646 -24.36 -15.66 -10.68
N PRO A 647 -24.58 -16.54 -11.68
CA PRO A 647 -23.53 -16.98 -12.59
C PRO A 647 -22.91 -15.79 -13.33
N LYS A 648 -21.58 -15.80 -13.54
CA LYS A 648 -20.80 -14.75 -14.22
C LYS A 648 -21.41 -14.35 -15.56
N ASP A 649 -21.77 -15.32 -16.38
CA ASP A 649 -22.36 -15.13 -17.72
C ASP A 649 -23.76 -14.50 -17.69
N LYS A 650 -24.37 -14.43 -16.50
CA LYS A 650 -25.72 -13.90 -16.26
C LYS A 650 -25.70 -12.69 -15.30
N LYS A 651 -24.56 -12.02 -15.08
CA LYS A 651 -24.50 -10.79 -14.27
C LYS A 651 -25.43 -9.74 -14.90
N PRO A 652 -26.51 -9.30 -14.23
CA PRO A 652 -27.47 -8.38 -14.82
C PRO A 652 -26.95 -6.93 -14.79
N ASN A 653 -27.09 -6.21 -15.89
CA ASN A 653 -26.84 -4.76 -15.95
C ASN A 653 -28.03 -4.00 -15.33
N MET A 654 -28.03 -3.92 -13.99
CA MET A 654 -29.10 -3.31 -13.20
C MET A 654 -29.07 -1.78 -13.13
N TYR A 655 -27.93 -1.18 -13.46
CA TYR A 655 -27.68 0.26 -13.35
C TYR A 655 -27.12 0.81 -14.66
N GLN A 656 -27.53 2.03 -15.02
CA GLN A 656 -26.92 2.81 -16.10
C GLN A 656 -25.78 3.70 -15.58
N ASP A 657 -25.74 3.93 -14.26
CA ASP A 657 -24.72 4.72 -13.58
C ASP A 657 -23.47 3.90 -13.27
N ASP A 658 -22.35 4.59 -13.03
CA ASP A 658 -21.14 3.98 -12.51
C ASP A 658 -21.39 3.28 -11.16
N LEU A 659 -20.72 2.15 -10.98
CA LEU A 659 -20.73 1.38 -9.74
C LEU A 659 -19.37 1.51 -9.04
N VAL A 660 -19.40 1.71 -7.73
CA VAL A 660 -18.22 1.59 -6.85
C VAL A 660 -18.38 0.37 -5.94
N ALA A 661 -17.34 -0.47 -5.94
CA ALA A 661 -17.25 -1.61 -5.03
C ALA A 661 -16.89 -1.11 -3.63
N VAL A 662 -17.80 -1.26 -2.66
CA VAL A 662 -17.64 -0.81 -1.27
C VAL A 662 -17.45 -2.02 -0.34
N PRO A 663 -16.39 -2.05 0.48
CA PRO A 663 -16.19 -3.11 1.47
C PRO A 663 -17.22 -3.03 2.60
N VAL A 664 -17.72 -4.19 3.02
CA VAL A 664 -18.50 -4.37 4.25
C VAL A 664 -17.58 -4.89 5.35
N TYR A 665 -17.38 -4.11 6.42
CA TYR A 665 -16.59 -4.51 7.58
C TYR A 665 -17.47 -4.96 8.75
N THR A 666 -16.90 -5.81 9.62
CA THR A 666 -17.56 -6.22 10.88
C THR A 666 -17.70 -5.08 11.88
N SER A 667 -16.76 -4.14 11.93
CA SER A 667 -16.73 -3.04 12.89
C SER A 667 -16.17 -1.74 12.28
N SER A 668 -16.36 -0.60 12.96
CA SER A 668 -15.80 0.69 12.57
C SER A 668 -14.26 0.76 12.63
N LEU A 669 -13.58 -0.25 13.20
CA LEU A 669 -12.12 -0.35 13.18
C LEU A 669 -11.58 -0.84 11.82
N ARG A 670 -12.45 -1.40 10.96
CA ARG A 670 -12.13 -1.87 9.60
C ARG A 670 -11.11 -3.01 9.54
N GLU A 671 -11.08 -3.85 10.57
CA GLU A 671 -10.09 -4.94 10.71
C GLU A 671 -10.43 -6.18 9.87
N SER A 672 -11.71 -6.54 9.77
CA SER A 672 -12.18 -7.73 9.05
C SER A 672 -13.23 -7.37 8.01
N VAL A 673 -12.98 -7.77 6.75
CA VAL A 673 -13.88 -7.59 5.60
C VAL A 673 -14.76 -8.82 5.44
N VAL A 674 -16.07 -8.61 5.43
CA VAL A 674 -17.09 -9.66 5.22
C VAL A 674 -17.29 -9.93 3.73
N CYS A 675 -17.50 -8.88 2.94
CA CYS A 675 -17.67 -8.94 1.50
C CYS A 675 -17.47 -7.56 0.85
N SER A 676 -17.65 -7.48 -0.47
CA SER A 676 -17.77 -6.24 -1.22
C SER A 676 -19.17 -6.17 -1.84
N LEU A 677 -19.81 -5.01 -1.79
CA LEU A 677 -21.07 -4.74 -2.48
C LEU A 677 -20.85 -3.65 -3.55
N ASP A 678 -21.42 -3.86 -4.74
CA ASP A 678 -21.47 -2.85 -5.80
C ASP A 678 -22.55 -1.80 -5.41
N VAL A 679 -22.18 -0.52 -5.37
CA VAL A 679 -23.05 0.60 -4.97
C VAL A 679 -23.13 1.64 -6.09
N PRO A 680 -24.33 2.07 -6.52
CA PRO A 680 -24.51 3.10 -7.55
C PRO A 680 -24.00 4.48 -7.10
N CYS A 681 -23.25 5.15 -7.97
CA CYS A 681 -22.62 6.42 -7.64
C CYS A 681 -22.77 7.47 -8.75
N SER A 682 -22.89 8.74 -8.34
CA SER A 682 -23.18 9.89 -9.21
C SER A 682 -21.93 10.60 -9.77
N LYS A 683 -20.77 10.30 -9.19
CA LYS A 683 -19.45 10.88 -9.51
C LYS A 683 -18.46 9.77 -9.84
N PRO A 684 -17.41 10.03 -10.64
CA PRO A 684 -16.44 9.00 -11.03
C PRO A 684 -15.77 8.33 -9.82
N SER A 685 -15.58 7.01 -9.94
CA SER A 685 -15.21 6.08 -8.85
C SER A 685 -14.02 6.51 -7.99
N HIS A 686 -13.01 7.17 -8.56
CA HIS A 686 -11.81 7.64 -7.85
C HIS A 686 -12.13 8.54 -6.64
N GLN A 687 -13.14 9.41 -6.72
CA GLN A 687 -13.51 10.31 -5.61
C GLN A 687 -14.10 9.53 -4.43
N TRP A 688 -14.86 8.47 -4.71
CA TRP A 688 -15.47 7.62 -3.68
C TRP A 688 -14.45 6.67 -3.05
N ILE A 689 -13.48 6.20 -3.84
CA ILE A 689 -12.32 5.46 -3.34
C ILE A 689 -11.50 6.37 -2.39
N GLN A 690 -11.21 7.60 -2.80
CA GLN A 690 -10.48 8.58 -1.97
C GLN A 690 -11.26 9.00 -0.71
N ALA A 691 -12.59 9.10 -0.76
CA ALA A 691 -13.42 9.37 0.41
C ALA A 691 -13.38 8.26 1.48
N GLY A 692 -12.84 7.08 1.14
CA GLY A 692 -12.67 5.97 2.06
C GLY A 692 -14.01 5.40 2.53
N ILE A 693 -15.00 5.31 1.64
CA ILE A 693 -16.34 4.80 1.98
C ILE A 693 -16.25 3.36 2.51
N ALA A 694 -17.00 3.09 3.58
CA ALA A 694 -17.17 1.74 4.10
C ALA A 694 -18.64 1.50 4.44
N LEU A 695 -19.08 0.26 4.22
CA LEU A 695 -20.27 -0.28 4.86
C LEU A 695 -19.84 -1.01 6.13
N LEU A 696 -20.63 -0.88 7.19
CA LEU A 696 -20.39 -1.51 8.49
C LEU A 696 -21.61 -2.36 8.87
N LEU A 697 -21.38 -3.52 9.48
CA LEU A 697 -22.44 -4.23 10.19
C LEU A 697 -22.89 -3.44 11.43
N THR A 698 -24.12 -3.66 11.90
CA THR A 698 -24.46 -3.22 13.25
C THR A 698 -23.76 -4.09 14.30
N ASN A 699 -23.17 -3.42 15.30
CA ASN A 699 -22.67 -4.07 16.50
C ASN A 699 -23.81 -4.51 17.43
#